data_AF-A0A2G1YJ19-F1
#
_entry.id   AF-A0A2G1YJ19-F1
#
_cell.length_a   1.000
_cell.length_b   1.000
_cell.length_c   1.000
_cell.angle_alpha   90.00
_cell.angle_beta   90.00
_cell.angle_gamma   90.00
#
_symmetry.space_group_name_H-M   'P 1'
#
loop_
_entity.id
_entity.type
_entity.pdbx_description
1 polymer ?
#
loop_
_entity_poly.entity_id
_entity_poly.type
_entity_poly.pdbx_seq_one_letter_code
_entity_poly.pdbx_strand_id
1 'polypeptide(L)'
;MAMADWMSRQGAGRLLLASRSGRLAEEDKPLLEAMRARGTEVREQVLDTTDAIAVHEAVLTAAGDPDKPLAGILHGAAVIKDTLITMITPEVLEAVLGPKVIGAWALHQAEQTLDEPLDFLINFSSISQTFGAMGQSNYVAANGFLSALADYRSARGNQGGTIDWGAIADTGFVARDEQLASYLETSGMAGLYTAEAEVALGTLLRTGLGRICYGRGDWEQTGRTNIALSRAPRFASMISGRGRDDSDLAKRLSSLTGDTLVAEIAGFVTATLSDLLKVKLSPDDLDMPMSEAGLDSLSSFELKMRLETELGVSIMASHFLKAPTVGELSKVLAQEFEAHQARLADNTEGGRDRGQGASAAIHQKRAFTDGQAGMIATTVARFTSPSTRRAFEHRLVFDAPEGVESGDLQKAIYATFMKFPLMGLTCNIMRGSKPNLALSEAPQLASGHLKPDDVLDVARGELLRFGQIAKKSGLQVQIAMHAALGDARALKVLEDALWAELCATPTAVISSKFDALEHLSSLAYHADTPQGLRDRSFWSHVLHEVPGPVIFTHRGRALGPEAMGRDHGIAQIKDGHLKGTFSEADVLLAYAGALRTASDGTQAVVIAREVSARPVDMSEGFGPFTVTLPVIVPVNGRDDWQTADFKRILAAVNDHIAFDIFNAAEEFDGRLRVSRARLNQIGFAWQNKLPTSRDGATYNDVRLDVAAKGKGLSYQFTFDVAVVTEVEQQAIIAAFVAQLEDILASPSSAEVDAVVAR
;
A
#
# COMPACT_ATOMS: atom_id res chain seq x y z
N MET A 1 -18.16 -8.25 31.88
CA MET A 1 -19.04 -8.91 32.88
C MET A 1 -20.17 -9.70 32.25
N ALA A 2 -21.01 -9.11 31.39
CA ALA A 2 -22.06 -9.85 30.67
C ALA A 2 -21.59 -11.16 29.99
N MET A 3 -20.46 -11.12 29.27
CA MET A 3 -19.90 -12.32 28.63
C MET A 3 -19.45 -13.40 29.62
N ALA A 4 -19.00 -13.01 30.82
CA ALA A 4 -18.65 -13.96 31.87
C ALA A 4 -19.90 -14.65 32.44
N ASP A 5 -20.98 -13.89 32.64
CA ASP A 5 -22.27 -14.45 33.04
C ASP A 5 -22.81 -15.42 31.99
N TRP A 6 -22.71 -15.05 30.71
CA TRP A 6 -23.10 -15.94 29.62
C TRP A 6 -22.29 -17.24 29.63
N MET A 7 -20.97 -17.18 29.77
CA MET A 7 -20.11 -18.37 29.88
C MET A 7 -20.51 -19.26 31.07
N SER A 8 -20.82 -18.64 32.22
CA SER A 8 -21.34 -19.36 33.39
C SER A 8 -22.67 -20.06 33.08
N ARG A 9 -23.60 -19.41 32.36
CA ARG A 9 -24.84 -20.03 31.88
C ARG A 9 -24.61 -21.16 30.87
N GLN A 10 -23.53 -21.10 30.09
CA GLN A 10 -23.12 -22.17 29.17
C GLN A 10 -22.35 -23.31 29.87
N GLY A 11 -22.14 -23.24 31.19
CA GLY A 11 -21.53 -24.32 31.97
C GLY A 11 -20.04 -24.15 32.28
N ALA A 12 -19.48 -22.94 32.15
CA ALA A 12 -18.11 -22.68 32.59
C ALA A 12 -17.96 -22.96 34.11
N GLY A 13 -17.09 -23.93 34.44
CA GLY A 13 -16.86 -24.36 35.83
C GLY A 13 -15.97 -23.41 36.64
N ARG A 14 -15.07 -22.68 35.97
CA ARG A 14 -14.24 -21.61 36.55
C ARG A 14 -14.10 -20.46 35.55
N LEU A 15 -14.17 -19.23 36.06
CA LEU A 15 -13.90 -18.00 35.32
C LEU A 15 -12.86 -17.18 36.07
N LEU A 16 -11.79 -16.80 35.35
CA LEU A 16 -10.78 -15.86 35.82
C LEU A 16 -11.08 -14.49 35.19
N LEU A 17 -11.43 -13.52 36.02
CA LEU A 17 -11.75 -12.16 35.61
C LEU A 17 -10.55 -11.27 35.86
N ALA A 18 -9.75 -11.08 34.81
CA ALA A 18 -8.48 -10.39 34.87
C ALA A 18 -8.60 -8.93 34.41
N SER A 19 -8.07 -7.99 35.20
CA SER A 19 -7.99 -6.57 34.83
C SER A 19 -6.88 -5.84 35.60
N ARG A 20 -6.45 -4.68 35.11
CA ARG A 20 -5.37 -3.89 35.76
C ARG A 20 -5.67 -3.52 37.22
N SER A 21 -6.93 -3.24 37.55
CA SER A 21 -7.33 -2.94 38.93
C SER A 21 -7.53 -4.20 39.78
N GLY A 22 -7.76 -5.36 39.14
CA GLY A 22 -8.21 -6.60 39.78
C GLY A 22 -9.48 -6.43 40.62
N ARG A 23 -10.26 -5.38 40.39
CA ARG A 23 -11.47 -5.04 41.13
C ARG A 23 -12.63 -4.86 40.16
N LEU A 24 -13.71 -5.56 40.44
CA LEU A 24 -14.98 -5.37 39.74
C LEU A 24 -15.73 -4.14 40.28
N ALA A 25 -16.62 -3.58 39.46
CA ALA A 25 -17.45 -2.47 39.88
C ALA A 25 -18.51 -2.97 40.88
N GLU A 26 -18.94 -2.11 41.82
CA GLU A 26 -19.96 -2.47 42.81
C GLU A 26 -21.28 -2.91 42.15
N GLU A 27 -21.61 -2.32 40.99
CA GLU A 27 -22.76 -2.68 40.15
C GLU A 27 -22.73 -4.13 39.62
N ASP A 28 -21.54 -4.76 39.53
CA ASP A 28 -21.37 -6.11 39.02
C ASP A 28 -21.53 -7.20 40.11
N LYS A 29 -21.61 -6.83 41.40
CA LYS A 29 -21.71 -7.79 42.51
C LYS A 29 -22.91 -8.75 42.42
N PRO A 30 -24.13 -8.30 42.10
CA PRO A 30 -25.27 -9.21 41.96
C PRO A 30 -25.04 -10.26 40.87
N LEU A 31 -24.35 -9.89 39.78
CA LEU A 31 -24.05 -10.80 38.68
C LEU A 31 -23.00 -11.85 39.09
N LEU A 32 -22.02 -11.47 39.91
CA LEU A 32 -21.06 -12.40 40.50
C LEU A 32 -21.72 -13.43 41.41
N GLU A 33 -22.65 -12.98 42.26
CA GLU A 33 -23.41 -13.86 43.14
C GLU A 33 -24.28 -14.82 42.33
N ALA A 34 -24.91 -14.35 41.25
CA ALA A 34 -25.67 -15.19 40.33
C ALA A 34 -24.79 -16.26 39.64
N MET A 35 -23.57 -15.91 39.20
CA MET A 35 -22.61 -16.87 38.64
C MET A 35 -22.21 -17.93 39.68
N ARG A 36 -21.88 -17.51 40.91
CA ARG A 36 -21.50 -18.41 42.01
C ARG A 36 -22.65 -19.33 42.42
N ALA A 37 -23.87 -18.82 42.46
CA ALA A 37 -25.08 -19.60 42.76
C ALA A 37 -25.35 -20.70 41.71
N ARG A 38 -24.90 -20.51 40.46
CA ARG A 38 -24.94 -21.54 39.41
C ARG A 38 -23.81 -22.57 39.51
N GLY A 39 -22.90 -22.40 40.48
CA GLY A 39 -21.76 -23.30 40.68
C GLY A 39 -20.50 -22.91 39.92
N THR A 40 -20.46 -21.74 39.25
CA THR A 40 -19.24 -21.25 38.60
C THR A 40 -18.29 -20.66 39.65
N GLU A 41 -17.06 -21.17 39.71
CA GLU A 41 -16.01 -20.56 40.51
C GLU A 41 -15.50 -19.28 39.83
N VAL A 42 -15.74 -18.11 40.42
CA VAL A 42 -15.27 -16.82 39.86
C VAL A 42 -14.13 -16.27 40.70
N ARG A 43 -12.95 -16.10 40.08
CA ARG A 43 -11.77 -15.47 40.70
C ARG A 43 -11.44 -14.16 39.98
N GLU A 44 -11.26 -13.11 40.76
CA GLU A 44 -10.75 -11.83 40.28
C GLU A 44 -9.22 -11.85 40.29
N GLN A 45 -8.58 -11.31 39.25
CA GLN A 45 -7.14 -11.29 39.12
C GLN A 45 -6.65 -9.91 38.70
N VAL A 46 -5.64 -9.40 39.41
CA VAL A 46 -4.87 -8.24 38.95
C VAL A 46 -3.98 -8.70 37.81
N LEU A 47 -4.20 -8.15 36.62
CA LEU A 47 -3.37 -8.43 35.46
C LEU A 47 -3.38 -7.22 34.52
N ASP A 48 -2.20 -6.68 34.25
CA ASP A 48 -2.00 -5.83 33.09
C ASP A 48 -1.61 -6.68 31.89
N THR A 49 -2.45 -6.70 30.87
CA THR A 49 -2.17 -7.50 29.67
C THR A 49 -0.94 -6.98 28.92
N THR A 50 -0.51 -5.74 29.14
CA THR A 50 0.70 -5.22 28.48
C THR A 50 2.00 -5.71 29.12
N ASP A 51 1.93 -6.35 30.29
CA ASP A 51 3.07 -7.02 30.92
C ASP A 51 3.13 -8.48 30.47
N ALA A 52 4.01 -8.76 29.50
CA ALA A 52 4.13 -10.09 28.92
C ALA A 52 4.54 -11.17 29.93
N ILE A 53 5.32 -10.81 30.96
CA ILE A 53 5.75 -11.75 32.00
C ILE A 53 4.56 -12.08 32.89
N ALA A 54 3.84 -11.05 33.36
CA ALA A 54 2.64 -11.26 34.18
C ALA A 54 1.55 -12.06 33.44
N VAL A 55 1.36 -11.80 32.15
CA VAL A 55 0.44 -12.58 31.30
C VAL A 55 0.86 -14.04 31.23
N HIS A 56 2.15 -14.30 30.97
CA HIS A 56 2.68 -15.65 30.87
C HIS A 56 2.50 -16.42 32.18
N GLU A 57 2.86 -15.82 33.32
CA GLU A 57 2.66 -16.41 34.64
C GLU A 57 1.18 -16.69 34.95
N ALA A 58 0.29 -15.76 34.59
CA ALA A 58 -1.14 -15.91 34.80
C ALA A 58 -1.72 -17.08 33.98
N VAL A 59 -1.34 -17.18 32.70
CA VAL A 59 -1.79 -18.26 31.80
C VAL A 59 -1.26 -19.62 32.27
N LEU A 60 0.02 -19.72 32.63
CA LEU A 60 0.59 -20.96 33.17
C LEU A 60 -0.08 -21.37 34.48
N THR A 61 -0.30 -20.43 35.39
CA THR A 61 -0.98 -20.70 36.67
C THR A 61 -2.42 -21.18 36.44
N ALA A 62 -3.12 -20.59 35.47
CA ALA A 62 -4.48 -21.00 35.13
C ALA A 62 -4.52 -22.39 34.47
N ALA A 63 -3.55 -22.72 33.61
CA ALA A 63 -3.47 -24.00 32.93
C ALA A 63 -2.99 -25.15 33.83
N GLY A 64 -2.25 -24.84 34.91
CA GLY A 64 -1.66 -25.84 35.80
C GLY A 64 -2.61 -26.57 36.76
N ASP A 65 -3.93 -26.28 36.72
CA ASP A 65 -4.94 -26.99 37.51
C ASP A 65 -5.56 -28.13 36.68
N PRO A 66 -5.18 -29.41 36.91
CA PRO A 66 -5.63 -30.53 36.11
C PRO A 66 -7.13 -30.83 36.27
N ASP A 67 -7.75 -30.42 37.37
CA ASP A 67 -9.18 -30.62 37.60
C ASP A 67 -10.03 -29.55 36.89
N LYS A 68 -9.41 -28.41 36.53
CA LYS A 68 -10.05 -27.28 35.85
C LYS A 68 -9.10 -26.63 34.83
N PRO A 69 -8.80 -27.33 33.71
CA PRO A 69 -7.86 -26.84 32.71
C PRO A 69 -8.34 -25.52 32.09
N LEU A 70 -7.39 -24.70 31.64
CA LEU A 70 -7.69 -23.46 30.93
C LEU A 70 -8.20 -23.80 29.52
N ALA A 71 -9.52 -23.74 29.34
CA ALA A 71 -10.15 -24.07 28.06
C ALA A 71 -10.02 -22.95 27.01
N GLY A 72 -10.07 -21.67 27.42
CA GLY A 72 -10.01 -20.58 26.45
C GLY A 72 -9.93 -19.20 27.06
N ILE A 73 -9.66 -18.21 26.20
CA ILE A 73 -9.41 -16.82 26.57
C ILE A 73 -10.33 -15.90 25.78
N LEU A 74 -11.03 -15.00 26.47
CA LEU A 74 -11.71 -13.85 25.88
C LEU A 74 -10.92 -12.58 26.17
N HIS A 75 -10.30 -11.98 25.15
CA HIS A 75 -9.50 -10.78 25.30
C HIS A 75 -10.35 -9.52 24.99
N GLY A 76 -10.80 -8.86 26.06
CA GLY A 76 -11.62 -7.64 26.00
C GLY A 76 -10.93 -6.37 26.50
N ALA A 77 -9.61 -6.38 26.70
CA ALA A 77 -8.90 -5.23 27.23
C ALA A 77 -8.87 -4.09 26.20
N ALA A 78 -9.27 -2.88 26.60
CA ALA A 78 -9.29 -1.73 25.72
C ALA A 78 -9.12 -0.43 26.50
N VAL A 79 -8.50 0.54 25.84
CA VAL A 79 -8.52 1.96 26.20
C VAL A 79 -8.94 2.71 24.95
N ILE A 80 -9.91 3.60 25.08
CA ILE A 80 -10.40 4.44 23.99
C ILE A 80 -10.01 5.87 24.33
N LYS A 81 -9.31 6.53 23.41
CA LYS A 81 -8.94 7.95 23.47
C LYS A 81 -9.07 8.54 22.08
N ASP A 82 -10.22 9.14 21.82
CA ASP A 82 -10.50 9.73 20.52
C ASP A 82 -9.60 10.96 20.32
N THR A 83 -8.80 10.93 19.27
CA THR A 83 -7.81 11.96 18.96
C THR A 83 -7.58 12.00 17.45
N LEU A 84 -7.67 13.20 16.86
CA LEU A 84 -7.37 13.40 15.45
C LEU A 84 -5.94 12.95 15.14
N ILE A 85 -5.73 12.33 13.98
CA ILE A 85 -4.43 11.73 13.62
C ILE A 85 -3.25 12.71 13.72
N THR A 86 -3.49 13.99 13.44
CA THR A 86 -2.48 15.07 13.51
C THR A 86 -2.13 15.51 14.93
N MET A 87 -2.90 15.07 15.93
CA MET A 87 -2.76 15.41 17.34
C MET A 87 -2.40 14.20 18.21
N ILE A 88 -2.25 13.00 17.61
CA ILE A 88 -1.86 11.81 18.35
C ILE A 88 -0.42 11.97 18.86
N THR A 89 -0.26 11.90 20.17
CA THR A 89 1.06 11.82 20.82
C THR A 89 1.48 10.36 21.02
N PRO A 90 2.78 10.07 21.20
CA PRO A 90 3.25 8.72 21.50
C PRO A 90 2.54 8.09 22.71
N GLU A 91 2.26 8.86 23.76
CA GLU A 91 1.62 8.39 24.98
C GLU A 91 0.15 8.02 24.76
N VAL A 92 -0.56 8.79 23.92
CA VAL A 92 -1.94 8.47 23.51
C VAL A 92 -1.96 7.21 22.67
N LEU A 93 -0.99 7.06 21.76
CA LEU A 93 -0.87 5.89 20.91
C LEU A 93 -0.57 4.64 21.74
N GLU A 94 0.43 4.69 22.62
CA GLU A 94 0.81 3.58 23.50
C GLU A 94 -0.35 3.16 24.41
N ALA A 95 -1.06 4.12 25.01
CA ALA A 95 -2.19 3.83 25.88
C ALA A 95 -3.33 3.09 25.16
N VAL A 96 -3.60 3.42 23.90
CA VAL A 96 -4.70 2.81 23.11
C VAL A 96 -4.28 1.49 22.46
N LEU A 97 -3.08 1.44 21.88
CA LEU A 97 -2.58 0.24 21.22
C LEU A 97 -2.16 -0.82 22.22
N GLY A 98 -1.50 -0.45 23.31
CA GLY A 98 -0.88 -1.39 24.26
C GLY A 98 -1.79 -2.55 24.66
N PRO A 99 -2.98 -2.30 25.24
CA PRO A 99 -3.85 -3.38 25.72
C PRO A 99 -4.27 -4.36 24.63
N LYS A 100 -4.52 -3.89 23.40
CA LYS A 100 -4.99 -4.73 22.29
C LYS A 100 -3.86 -5.35 21.48
N VAL A 101 -2.77 -4.61 21.26
CA VAL A 101 -1.65 -5.05 20.43
C VAL A 101 -0.69 -5.88 21.27
N ILE A 102 -0.07 -5.26 22.27
CA ILE A 102 0.88 -5.92 23.16
C ILE A 102 0.16 -7.00 23.96
N GLY A 103 -1.03 -6.69 24.48
CA GLY A 103 -1.80 -7.65 25.27
C GLY A 103 -2.24 -8.89 24.52
N ALA A 104 -2.82 -8.76 23.32
CA ALA A 104 -3.21 -9.93 22.55
C ALA A 104 -2.00 -10.73 22.07
N TRP A 105 -0.88 -10.06 21.74
CA TRP A 105 0.37 -10.74 21.39
C TRP A 105 0.95 -11.53 22.57
N ALA A 106 0.98 -10.94 23.77
CA ALA A 106 1.44 -11.62 24.98
C ALA A 106 0.58 -12.85 25.30
N LEU A 107 -0.75 -12.74 25.17
CA LEU A 107 -1.66 -13.88 25.36
C LEU A 107 -1.42 -14.98 24.32
N HIS A 108 -1.22 -14.61 23.05
CA HIS A 108 -0.88 -15.57 22.00
C HIS A 108 0.44 -16.29 22.31
N GLN A 109 1.49 -15.55 22.70
CA GLN A 109 2.79 -16.14 23.05
C GLN A 109 2.68 -17.07 24.28
N ALA A 110 1.95 -16.66 25.31
CA ALA A 110 1.75 -17.47 26.51
C ALA A 110 0.96 -18.77 26.23
N GLU A 111 0.01 -18.75 25.30
CA GLU A 111 -0.64 -19.98 24.84
C GLU A 111 0.32 -20.92 24.13
N GLN A 112 1.26 -20.41 23.31
CA GLN A 112 2.20 -21.28 22.58
C GLN A 112 3.13 -22.08 23.49
N THR A 113 3.19 -21.74 24.77
CA THR A 113 4.00 -22.48 25.77
C THR A 113 3.21 -23.51 26.56
N LEU A 114 1.90 -23.65 26.30
CA LEU A 114 1.07 -24.67 26.93
C LEU A 114 1.27 -26.02 26.26
N ASP A 115 1.22 -27.09 27.05
CA ASP A 115 1.30 -28.47 26.53
C ASP A 115 0.05 -28.86 25.73
N GLU A 116 -1.11 -28.34 26.13
CA GLU A 116 -2.41 -28.55 25.48
C GLU A 116 -2.91 -27.24 24.85
N PRO A 117 -3.39 -27.26 23.60
CA PRO A 117 -3.92 -26.06 22.95
C PRO A 117 -5.24 -25.62 23.59
N LEU A 118 -5.49 -24.30 23.57
CA LEU A 118 -6.78 -23.75 23.97
C LEU A 118 -7.87 -24.10 22.94
N ASP A 119 -9.11 -24.29 23.41
CA ASP A 119 -10.30 -24.40 22.56
C ASP A 119 -10.53 -23.11 21.75
N PHE A 120 -10.20 -21.96 22.34
CA PHE A 120 -10.29 -20.66 21.67
C PHE A 120 -9.46 -19.56 22.35
N LEU A 121 -8.95 -18.64 21.53
CA LEU A 121 -8.55 -17.30 21.94
C LEU A 121 -9.34 -16.29 21.09
N ILE A 122 -10.33 -15.62 21.70
CA ILE A 122 -11.21 -14.68 21.00
C ILE A 122 -10.87 -13.25 21.40
N ASN A 123 -10.53 -12.43 20.42
CA ASN A 123 -10.28 -11.01 20.58
C ASN A 123 -11.56 -10.20 20.38
N PHE A 124 -11.87 -9.30 21.32
CA PHE A 124 -12.93 -8.32 21.14
C PHE A 124 -12.38 -7.10 20.43
N SER A 125 -12.82 -6.93 19.20
CA SER A 125 -12.48 -5.82 18.34
C SER A 125 -13.70 -4.92 18.13
N SER A 126 -13.59 -3.95 17.23
CA SER A 126 -14.68 -3.02 16.91
C SER A 126 -14.96 -2.96 15.42
N ILE A 127 -16.23 -2.75 15.09
CA ILE A 127 -16.71 -2.48 13.74
C ILE A 127 -16.08 -1.21 13.14
N SER A 128 -15.59 -0.28 13.97
CA SER A 128 -14.93 0.94 13.51
C SER A 128 -13.73 0.67 12.62
N GLN A 129 -13.08 -0.50 12.71
CA GLN A 129 -11.99 -0.85 11.81
C GLN A 129 -12.43 -1.06 10.35
N THR A 130 -13.71 -1.37 10.14
CA THR A 130 -14.26 -1.77 8.83
C THR A 130 -14.56 -0.56 7.95
N PHE A 131 -15.07 0.51 8.54
CA PHE A 131 -15.48 1.73 7.83
C PHE A 131 -14.92 3.02 8.45
N GLY A 132 -14.09 2.92 9.49
CA GLY A 132 -13.52 4.05 10.21
C GLY A 132 -14.48 4.63 11.24
N ALA A 133 -13.91 5.35 12.20
CA ALA A 133 -14.64 6.23 13.11
C ALA A 133 -13.81 7.51 13.31
N MET A 134 -14.50 8.64 13.44
CA MET A 134 -13.84 9.94 13.56
C MET A 134 -13.03 9.99 14.87
N GLY A 135 -11.82 10.54 14.81
CA GLY A 135 -10.92 10.59 15.98
C GLY A 135 -10.38 9.22 16.43
N GLN A 136 -10.75 8.12 15.79
CA GLN A 136 -10.39 6.78 16.25
C GLN A 136 -9.28 6.11 15.44
N SER A 137 -8.38 6.85 14.78
CA SER A 137 -7.34 6.22 13.96
C SER A 137 -6.42 5.29 14.77
N ASN A 138 -6.10 5.65 16.02
CA ASN A 138 -5.38 4.81 16.97
C ASN A 138 -6.16 3.54 17.34
N TYR A 139 -7.44 3.68 17.68
CA TYR A 139 -8.31 2.57 18.07
C TYR A 139 -8.61 1.62 16.90
N VAL A 140 -8.86 2.18 15.71
CA VAL A 140 -8.99 1.45 14.45
C VAL A 140 -7.72 0.64 14.15
N ALA A 141 -6.53 1.23 14.32
CA ALA A 141 -5.28 0.51 14.14
C ALA A 141 -5.12 -0.64 15.15
N ALA A 142 -5.44 -0.41 16.42
CA ALA A 142 -5.38 -1.43 17.47
C ALA A 142 -6.34 -2.61 17.19
N ASN A 143 -7.55 -2.32 16.72
CA ASN A 143 -8.54 -3.32 16.32
C ASN A 143 -8.15 -4.06 15.03
N GLY A 144 -7.56 -3.36 14.07
CA GLY A 144 -7.01 -3.96 12.86
C GLY A 144 -5.90 -4.98 13.16
N PHE A 145 -5.07 -4.71 14.17
CA PHE A 145 -4.08 -5.69 14.65
C PHE A 145 -4.75 -6.96 15.19
N LEU A 146 -5.81 -6.85 15.98
CA LEU A 146 -6.54 -8.02 16.51
C LEU A 146 -7.10 -8.91 15.39
N SER A 147 -7.62 -8.30 14.33
CA SER A 147 -8.06 -9.02 13.14
C SER A 147 -6.90 -9.69 12.40
N ALA A 148 -5.78 -8.99 12.22
CA ALA A 148 -4.61 -9.57 11.60
C ALA A 148 -4.01 -10.72 12.44
N LEU A 149 -4.05 -10.61 13.77
CA LEU A 149 -3.61 -11.67 14.68
C LEU A 149 -4.54 -12.89 14.59
N ALA A 150 -5.85 -12.69 14.50
CA ALA A 150 -6.79 -13.79 14.27
C ALA A 150 -6.51 -14.53 12.96
N ASP A 151 -6.29 -13.79 11.86
CA ASP A 151 -5.89 -14.36 10.56
C ASP A 151 -4.55 -15.11 10.64
N TYR A 152 -3.57 -14.54 11.37
CA TYR A 152 -2.26 -15.16 11.58
C TYR A 152 -2.37 -16.48 12.34
N ARG A 153 -3.15 -16.51 13.44
CA ARG A 153 -3.40 -17.70 14.25
C ARG A 153 -4.11 -18.80 13.44
N SER A 154 -5.15 -18.41 12.69
CA SER A 154 -5.89 -19.35 11.84
C SER A 154 -4.99 -19.98 10.78
N ALA A 155 -4.10 -19.20 10.15
CA ALA A 155 -3.14 -19.72 9.17
C ALA A 155 -2.12 -20.71 9.78
N ARG A 156 -1.94 -20.71 11.09
CA ARG A 156 -1.06 -21.64 11.84
C ARG A 156 -1.83 -22.79 12.49
N GLY A 157 -3.14 -22.89 12.23
CA GLY A 157 -4.00 -23.92 12.82
C GLY A 157 -4.35 -23.69 14.30
N ASN A 158 -4.01 -22.53 14.88
CA ASN A 158 -4.42 -22.20 16.25
C ASN A 158 -5.91 -21.83 16.28
N GLN A 159 -6.62 -22.29 17.30
CA GLN A 159 -8.04 -22.00 17.48
C GLN A 159 -8.27 -20.56 18.00
N GLY A 160 -9.43 -19.99 17.67
CA GLY A 160 -9.80 -18.64 18.08
C GLY A 160 -10.26 -17.75 16.93
N GLY A 161 -10.40 -16.46 17.22
CA GLY A 161 -10.86 -15.50 16.24
C GLY A 161 -11.00 -14.09 16.77
N THR A 162 -11.67 -13.24 16.00
CA THR A 162 -12.02 -11.87 16.44
C THR A 162 -13.50 -11.59 16.22
N ILE A 163 -14.08 -10.78 17.10
CA ILE A 163 -15.43 -10.22 16.92
C ILE A 163 -15.32 -8.72 16.81
N ASP A 164 -15.73 -8.18 15.66
CA ASP A 164 -15.77 -6.74 15.41
C ASP A 164 -17.14 -6.21 15.87
N TRP A 165 -17.21 -5.79 17.14
CA TRP A 165 -18.45 -5.34 17.78
C TRP A 165 -18.91 -3.96 17.29
N GLY A 166 -20.20 -3.86 16.99
CA GLY A 166 -20.95 -2.60 16.98
C GLY A 166 -21.09 -2.00 18.38
N ALA A 167 -21.70 -0.82 18.46
CA ALA A 167 -21.91 -0.14 19.72
C ALA A 167 -22.81 -0.95 20.66
N ILE A 168 -22.35 -1.29 21.87
CA ILE A 168 -23.14 -2.04 22.86
C ILE A 168 -23.86 -1.04 23.77
N ALA A 169 -25.18 -0.96 23.66
CA ALA A 169 -25.99 0.10 24.25
C ALA A 169 -26.38 -0.12 25.72
N ASP A 170 -26.40 -1.37 26.20
CA ASP A 170 -26.91 -1.73 27.53
C ASP A 170 -25.82 -2.10 28.55
N THR A 171 -24.56 -2.23 28.12
CA THR A 171 -23.41 -2.49 28.99
C THR A 171 -22.11 -1.98 28.39
N GLY A 172 -21.11 -1.69 29.24
CA GLY A 172 -19.76 -1.37 28.79
C GLY A 172 -19.54 0.12 28.48
N PHE A 173 -18.71 0.42 27.48
CA PHE A 173 -18.21 1.78 27.22
C PHE A 173 -19.31 2.74 26.74
N VAL A 174 -20.10 2.34 25.73
CA VAL A 174 -21.13 3.22 25.14
C VAL A 174 -22.30 3.45 26.09
N ALA A 175 -22.74 2.42 26.83
CA ALA A 175 -23.83 2.55 27.80
C ALA A 175 -23.56 3.55 28.96
N ARG A 176 -22.30 3.93 29.18
CA ARG A 176 -21.89 4.90 30.21
C ARG A 176 -21.83 6.34 29.72
N ASP A 177 -22.08 6.58 28.42
CA ASP A 177 -22.02 7.88 27.77
C ASP A 177 -23.26 8.11 26.90
N GLU A 178 -24.24 8.84 27.45
CA GLU A 178 -25.52 9.13 26.79
C GLU A 178 -25.35 10.00 25.53
N GLN A 179 -24.33 10.87 25.49
CA GLN A 179 -24.04 11.71 24.32
C GLN A 179 -23.48 10.87 23.18
N LEU A 180 -22.58 9.95 23.49
CA LEU A 180 -22.03 8.99 22.51
C LEU A 180 -23.12 8.05 21.97
N ALA A 181 -24.02 7.56 22.84
CA ALA A 181 -25.15 6.73 22.42
C ALA A 181 -26.07 7.47 21.44
N SER A 182 -26.46 8.71 21.77
CA SER A 182 -27.30 9.53 20.89
C SER A 182 -26.61 9.86 19.56
N TYR A 183 -25.32 10.19 19.58
CA TYR A 183 -24.53 10.41 18.36
C TYR A 183 -24.54 9.17 17.45
N LEU A 184 -24.27 7.99 18.00
CA LEU A 184 -24.22 6.74 17.22
C LEU A 184 -25.57 6.42 16.59
N GLU A 185 -26.68 6.60 17.30
CA GLU A 185 -28.04 6.46 16.74
C GLU A 185 -28.28 7.47 15.61
N THR A 186 -27.94 8.74 15.79
CA THR A 186 -28.11 9.76 14.73
C THR A 186 -27.22 9.50 13.51
N SER A 187 -26.09 8.80 13.67
CA SER A 187 -25.20 8.39 12.59
C SER A 187 -25.67 7.15 11.82
N GLY A 188 -26.75 6.49 12.26
CA GLY A 188 -27.24 5.24 11.69
C GLY A 188 -26.59 3.98 12.29
N MET A 189 -25.71 4.13 13.27
CA MET A 189 -25.05 3.03 13.99
C MET A 189 -25.83 2.70 15.26
N ALA A 190 -26.93 1.97 15.10
CA ALA A 190 -27.81 1.62 16.21
C ALA A 190 -27.11 0.73 17.27
N GLY A 191 -27.52 0.92 18.52
CA GLY A 191 -27.07 0.14 19.66
C GLY A 191 -27.43 -1.34 19.58
N LEU A 192 -26.45 -2.20 19.80
CA LEU A 192 -26.60 -3.63 20.09
C LEU A 192 -26.92 -3.86 21.56
N TYR A 193 -27.76 -4.85 21.83
CA TYR A 193 -28.01 -5.34 23.18
C TYR A 193 -27.16 -6.56 23.53
N THR A 194 -26.94 -6.77 24.81
CA THR A 194 -26.12 -7.85 25.35
C THR A 194 -26.57 -9.22 24.86
N ALA A 195 -27.88 -9.48 24.80
CA ALA A 195 -28.43 -10.75 24.30
C ALA A 195 -28.04 -11.03 22.84
N GLU A 196 -27.94 -9.98 22.01
CA GLU A 196 -27.50 -10.11 20.61
C GLU A 196 -26.00 -10.42 20.54
N ALA A 197 -25.20 -9.78 21.39
CA ALA A 197 -23.78 -10.05 21.50
C ALA A 197 -23.49 -11.49 21.98
N GLU A 198 -24.30 -12.03 22.90
CA GLU A 198 -24.22 -13.43 23.34
C GLU A 198 -24.46 -14.41 22.17
N VAL A 199 -25.46 -14.13 21.32
CA VAL A 199 -25.74 -14.93 20.13
C VAL A 199 -24.56 -14.91 19.15
N ALA A 200 -23.94 -13.75 18.94
CA ALA A 200 -22.78 -13.61 18.07
C ALA A 200 -21.56 -14.38 18.61
N LEU A 201 -21.25 -14.27 19.92
CA LEU A 201 -20.16 -15.02 20.54
C LEU A 201 -20.40 -16.53 20.46
N GLY A 202 -21.61 -17.00 20.79
CA GLY A 202 -21.96 -18.41 20.68
C GLY A 202 -21.89 -18.92 19.22
N THR A 203 -22.21 -18.07 18.25
CA THR A 203 -22.09 -18.42 16.82
C THR A 203 -20.63 -18.55 16.42
N LEU A 204 -19.76 -17.63 16.84
CA LEU A 204 -18.32 -17.72 16.59
C LEU A 204 -17.74 -19.03 17.13
N LEU A 205 -18.03 -19.33 18.40
CA LEU A 205 -17.53 -20.53 19.09
C LEU A 205 -17.98 -21.84 18.42
N ARG A 206 -19.24 -21.91 17.95
CA ARG A 206 -19.76 -23.12 17.28
C ARG A 206 -19.28 -23.28 15.84
N THR A 207 -19.05 -22.18 15.13
CA THR A 207 -18.73 -22.21 13.69
C THR A 207 -17.23 -22.28 13.42
N GLY A 208 -16.40 -21.87 14.39
CA GLY A 208 -14.95 -21.79 14.21
C GLY A 208 -14.51 -20.76 13.18
N LEU A 209 -15.38 -19.79 12.84
CA LEU A 209 -15.02 -18.71 11.93
C LEU A 209 -13.86 -17.90 12.52
N GLY A 210 -12.85 -17.56 11.71
CA GLY A 210 -11.72 -16.76 12.21
C GLY A 210 -12.09 -15.30 12.53
N ARG A 211 -13.15 -14.79 11.92
CA ARG A 211 -13.63 -13.41 12.13
C ARG A 211 -15.12 -13.27 11.87
N ILE A 212 -15.79 -12.56 12.76
CA ILE A 212 -17.16 -12.06 12.53
C ILE A 212 -17.22 -10.56 12.82
N CYS A 213 -18.07 -9.87 12.06
CA CYS A 213 -18.46 -8.50 12.33
C CYS A 213 -19.94 -8.49 12.68
N TYR A 214 -20.30 -7.88 13.81
CA TYR A 214 -21.67 -7.92 14.32
C TYR A 214 -22.07 -6.55 14.85
N GLY A 215 -23.11 -5.97 14.27
CA GLY A 215 -23.56 -4.59 14.53
C GLY A 215 -24.98 -4.38 14.00
N ARG A 216 -25.68 -3.39 14.56
CA ARG A 216 -26.93 -2.86 13.99
C ARG A 216 -26.60 -1.59 13.24
N GLY A 217 -27.08 -1.50 12.00
CA GLY A 217 -26.85 -0.36 11.13
C GLY A 217 -28.08 -0.04 10.31
N ASP A 218 -28.54 1.20 10.38
CA ASP A 218 -29.39 1.82 9.37
C ASP A 218 -28.47 2.34 8.26
N TRP A 219 -28.32 1.55 7.19
CA TRP A 219 -27.43 1.88 6.08
C TRP A 219 -27.91 3.07 5.25
N GLU A 220 -29.20 3.39 5.29
CA GLU A 220 -29.76 4.57 4.63
C GLU A 220 -29.35 5.83 5.40
N GLN A 221 -29.52 5.83 6.72
CA GLN A 221 -29.07 6.91 7.58
C GLN A 221 -27.55 7.05 7.58
N THR A 222 -26.81 5.95 7.62
CA THR A 222 -25.33 5.95 7.55
C THR A 222 -24.83 6.55 6.23
N GLY A 223 -25.51 6.24 5.12
CA GLY A 223 -25.21 6.81 3.81
C GLY A 223 -25.46 8.32 3.74
N ARG A 224 -26.48 8.83 4.45
CA ARG A 224 -26.77 10.27 4.54
C ARG A 224 -25.74 11.02 5.37
N THR A 225 -25.37 10.48 6.52
CA THR A 225 -24.51 11.16 7.50
C THR A 225 -23.02 10.99 7.23
N ASN A 226 -22.63 10.01 6.41
CA ASN A 226 -21.25 9.75 6.06
C ASN A 226 -21.04 9.65 4.54
N ILE A 227 -20.81 10.81 3.91
CA ILE A 227 -20.58 10.91 2.46
C ILE A 227 -19.42 10.04 1.99
N ALA A 228 -18.35 9.93 2.79
CA ALA A 228 -17.20 9.11 2.42
C ALA A 228 -17.59 7.62 2.28
N LEU A 229 -18.45 7.11 3.18
CA LEU A 229 -18.99 5.76 3.09
C LEU A 229 -20.00 5.61 1.95
N SER A 230 -20.87 6.60 1.72
CA SER A 230 -21.85 6.56 0.62
C SER A 230 -21.20 6.43 -0.77
N ARG A 231 -19.99 6.98 -0.94
CA ARG A 231 -19.23 6.96 -2.19
C ARG A 231 -18.27 5.77 -2.30
N ALA A 232 -18.09 5.01 -1.22
CA ALA A 232 -17.16 3.90 -1.21
C ALA A 232 -17.78 2.69 -1.94
N PRO A 233 -17.15 2.18 -3.03
CA PRO A 233 -17.68 1.07 -3.82
C PRO A 233 -17.98 -0.18 -2.98
N ARG A 234 -17.23 -0.38 -1.88
CA ARG A 234 -17.39 -1.49 -0.94
C ARG A 234 -18.79 -1.56 -0.31
N PHE A 235 -19.45 -0.42 -0.14
CA PHE A 235 -20.74 -0.32 0.57
C PHE A 235 -21.92 -0.02 -0.37
N ALA A 236 -21.68 0.06 -1.69
CA ALA A 236 -22.67 0.48 -2.67
C ALA A 236 -23.94 -0.39 -2.69
N SER A 237 -23.83 -1.69 -2.41
CA SER A 237 -24.97 -2.60 -2.34
C SER A 237 -25.81 -2.41 -1.07
N MET A 238 -25.21 -2.01 0.04
CA MET A 238 -25.88 -1.83 1.34
C MET A 238 -26.51 -0.44 1.49
N ILE A 239 -25.91 0.58 0.86
CA ILE A 239 -26.38 1.98 0.89
C ILE A 239 -27.32 2.26 -0.30
N SER A 240 -27.93 1.22 -0.89
CA SER A 240 -28.76 1.33 -2.10
C SER A 240 -30.14 1.96 -1.83
N GLY A 241 -30.14 3.27 -1.60
CA GLY A 241 -31.32 4.11 -1.44
C GLY A 241 -31.01 5.52 -1.96
N ARG A 242 -31.44 5.81 -3.21
CA ARG A 242 -31.49 7.14 -3.84
C ARG A 242 -30.30 8.07 -3.58
N GLY A 243 -29.33 8.05 -4.49
CA GLY A 243 -28.44 9.19 -4.65
C GLY A 243 -29.26 10.47 -4.82
N ARG A 244 -28.92 11.50 -4.02
CA ARG A 244 -29.32 12.91 -4.16
C ARG A 244 -30.72 13.14 -4.72
N ASP A 245 -31.71 13.28 -3.84
CA ASP A 245 -32.48 14.52 -3.97
C ASP A 245 -31.53 15.60 -3.45
N ASP A 246 -31.13 16.56 -4.30
CA ASP A 246 -30.50 17.79 -3.81
C ASP A 246 -31.34 18.26 -2.61
N SER A 247 -30.69 18.47 -1.46
CA SER A 247 -31.38 18.98 -0.27
C SER A 247 -32.22 20.19 -0.71
N ASP A 248 -33.45 20.31 -0.20
CA ASP A 248 -34.29 21.49 -0.52
C ASP A 248 -33.52 22.79 -0.26
N LEU A 249 -32.57 22.75 0.68
CA LEU A 249 -31.58 23.79 0.93
C LEU A 249 -30.64 24.03 -0.27
N ALA A 250 -29.95 23.02 -0.82
CA ALA A 250 -29.06 23.20 -1.96
C ALA A 250 -29.79 23.70 -3.22
N LYS A 251 -31.04 23.26 -3.47
CA LYS A 251 -31.91 23.81 -4.54
C LYS A 251 -32.31 25.25 -4.30
N ARG A 252 -32.58 25.62 -3.04
CA ARG A 252 -32.91 27.00 -2.67
C ARG A 252 -31.69 27.91 -2.81
N LEU A 253 -30.52 27.44 -2.37
CA LEU A 253 -29.24 28.16 -2.45
C LEU A 253 -28.76 28.34 -3.90
N SER A 254 -29.02 27.40 -4.81
CA SER A 254 -28.62 27.53 -6.23
C SER A 254 -29.33 28.66 -6.98
N SER A 255 -30.44 29.16 -6.44
CA SER A 255 -31.16 30.33 -6.98
C SER A 255 -30.68 31.69 -6.43
N LEU A 256 -29.75 31.67 -5.46
CA LEU A 256 -29.24 32.85 -4.76
C LEU A 256 -27.80 33.15 -5.20
N THR A 257 -27.41 34.43 -5.15
CA THR A 257 -26.05 34.88 -5.48
C THR A 257 -25.61 36.01 -4.54
N GLY A 258 -24.30 36.20 -4.40
CA GLY A 258 -23.72 37.32 -3.65
C GLY A 258 -24.18 37.37 -2.19
N ASP A 259 -24.50 38.58 -1.69
CA ASP A 259 -24.80 38.80 -0.26
C ASP A 259 -26.03 38.02 0.24
N THR A 260 -27.00 37.73 -0.65
CA THR A 260 -28.20 36.95 -0.29
C THR A 260 -27.88 35.47 -0.06
N LEU A 261 -26.92 34.92 -0.80
CA LEU A 261 -26.43 33.55 -0.60
C LEU A 261 -25.67 33.44 0.74
N VAL A 262 -24.81 34.44 1.02
CA VAL A 262 -24.03 34.49 2.27
C VAL A 262 -24.95 34.55 3.49
N ALA A 263 -26.01 35.37 3.45
CA ALA A 263 -26.95 35.51 4.56
C ALA A 263 -27.75 34.22 4.84
N GLU A 264 -28.17 33.50 3.79
CA GLU A 264 -28.90 32.24 3.94
C GLU A 264 -27.99 31.12 4.50
N ILE A 265 -26.75 31.04 4.01
CA ILE A 265 -25.74 30.12 4.56
C ILE A 265 -25.44 30.47 6.02
N ALA A 266 -25.35 31.75 6.38
CA ALA A 266 -25.13 32.19 7.75
C ALA A 266 -26.26 31.72 8.69
N GLY A 267 -27.52 31.87 8.29
CA GLY A 267 -28.66 31.33 9.04
C GLY A 267 -28.57 29.81 9.25
N PHE A 268 -28.13 29.08 8.22
CA PHE A 268 -27.94 27.63 8.29
C PHE A 268 -26.78 27.21 9.19
N VAL A 269 -25.63 27.89 9.10
CA VAL A 269 -24.47 27.64 9.96
C VAL A 269 -24.83 27.90 11.43
N THR A 270 -25.53 29.01 11.72
CA THR A 270 -25.98 29.35 13.08
C THR A 270 -26.94 28.29 13.65
N ALA A 271 -27.89 27.79 12.84
CA ALA A 271 -28.80 26.74 13.26
C ALA A 271 -28.07 25.41 13.52
N THR A 272 -27.14 25.04 12.64
CA THR A 272 -26.34 23.80 12.77
C THR A 272 -25.44 23.85 14.00
N LEU A 273 -24.81 25.01 14.25
CA LEU A 273 -23.97 25.23 15.42
C LEU A 273 -24.79 25.22 16.72
N SER A 274 -25.99 25.82 16.71
CA SER A 274 -26.92 25.79 17.85
C SER A 274 -27.37 24.38 18.20
N ASP A 275 -27.69 23.55 17.20
CA ASP A 275 -28.05 22.14 17.42
C ASP A 275 -26.88 21.31 17.94
N LEU A 276 -25.68 21.52 17.37
CA LEU A 276 -24.48 20.78 17.74
C LEU A 276 -24.06 21.05 19.19
N LEU A 277 -24.05 22.33 19.57
CA LEU A 277 -23.59 22.77 20.89
C LEU A 277 -24.71 22.86 21.94
N LYS A 278 -25.97 22.61 21.54
CA LYS A 278 -27.18 22.73 22.38
C LYS A 278 -27.32 24.11 23.06
N VAL A 279 -26.82 25.15 22.40
CA VAL A 279 -26.93 26.55 22.81
C VAL A 279 -27.80 27.32 21.83
N LYS A 280 -28.46 28.39 22.30
CA LYS A 280 -29.29 29.24 21.45
C LYS A 280 -28.44 30.38 20.89
N LEU A 281 -28.02 30.29 19.63
CA LEU A 281 -27.36 31.38 18.92
C LEU A 281 -28.36 32.18 18.10
N SER A 282 -28.09 33.47 17.94
CA SER A 282 -28.90 34.42 17.18
C SER A 282 -28.19 34.89 15.90
N PRO A 283 -28.92 35.46 14.93
CA PRO A 283 -28.31 36.10 13.76
C PRO A 283 -27.40 37.30 14.08
N ASP A 284 -27.41 37.80 15.31
CA ASP A 284 -26.54 38.91 15.74
C ASP A 284 -25.16 38.40 16.22
N ASP A 285 -24.99 37.07 16.42
CA ASP A 285 -23.76 36.46 16.93
C ASP A 285 -22.75 36.09 15.82
N LEU A 286 -22.93 36.63 14.60
CA LEU A 286 -22.14 36.23 13.42
C LEU A 286 -20.65 36.53 13.53
N ASP A 287 -20.28 37.55 14.31
CA ASP A 287 -18.90 37.98 14.53
C ASP A 287 -18.29 37.38 15.81
N MET A 288 -19.05 36.59 16.59
CA MET A 288 -18.53 35.90 17.76
C MET A 288 -17.60 34.76 17.32
N PRO A 289 -16.39 34.63 17.90
CA PRO A 289 -15.55 33.47 17.66
C PRO A 289 -16.30 32.20 18.09
N MET A 290 -16.40 31.21 17.19
CA MET A 290 -17.15 29.98 17.48
C MET A 290 -16.57 29.19 18.68
N SER A 291 -15.28 29.36 18.97
CA SER A 291 -14.65 28.81 20.17
C SER A 291 -15.22 29.36 21.48
N GLU A 292 -15.70 30.61 21.48
CA GLU A 292 -16.35 31.22 22.64
C GLU A 292 -17.77 30.66 22.85
N ALA A 293 -18.42 30.19 21.78
CA ALA A 293 -19.69 29.47 21.85
C ALA A 293 -19.55 28.02 22.36
N GLY A 294 -18.31 27.55 22.57
CA GLY A 294 -18.02 26.18 23.03
C GLY A 294 -17.58 25.21 21.94
N LEU A 295 -17.28 25.69 20.73
CA LEU A 295 -16.75 24.86 19.64
C LEU A 295 -15.31 24.44 19.94
N ASP A 296 -15.09 23.14 20.13
CA ASP A 296 -13.77 22.51 20.27
C ASP A 296 -13.29 21.89 18.94
N SER A 297 -12.12 21.25 18.95
CA SER A 297 -11.53 20.66 17.73
C SER A 297 -12.35 19.51 17.12
N LEU A 298 -13.11 18.76 17.94
CA LEU A 298 -13.89 17.61 17.47
C LEU A 298 -15.23 18.09 16.89
N SER A 299 -15.94 18.93 17.65
CA SER A 299 -17.18 19.60 17.21
C SER A 299 -16.96 20.54 16.02
N SER A 300 -15.78 21.17 15.88
CA SER A 300 -15.39 21.93 14.69
C SER A 300 -15.43 21.08 13.42
N PHE A 301 -14.89 19.86 13.49
CA PHE A 301 -14.86 18.97 12.35
C PHE A 301 -16.24 18.36 12.07
N GLU A 302 -17.04 18.11 13.11
CA GLU A 302 -18.43 17.68 12.96
C GLU A 302 -19.28 18.77 12.27
N LEU A 303 -19.14 20.02 12.69
CA LEU A 303 -19.76 21.17 12.05
C LEU A 303 -19.38 21.23 10.57
N LYS A 304 -18.08 21.17 10.25
CA LYS A 304 -17.59 21.13 8.88
C LYS A 304 -18.25 20.02 8.05
N MET A 305 -18.32 18.80 8.60
CA MET A 305 -18.89 17.65 7.91
C MET A 305 -20.40 17.81 7.65
N ARG A 306 -21.17 18.28 8.64
CA ARG A 306 -22.60 18.57 8.49
C ARG A 306 -22.83 19.62 7.41
N LEU A 307 -22.03 20.69 7.41
CA LEU A 307 -22.11 21.77 6.42
C LEU A 307 -21.76 21.28 5.01
N GLU A 308 -20.66 20.53 4.84
CA GLU A 308 -20.30 19.91 3.55
C GLU A 308 -21.40 18.96 3.06
N THR A 309 -22.06 18.25 3.98
CA THR A 309 -23.10 17.29 3.66
C THR A 309 -24.35 17.95 3.12
N GLU A 310 -24.86 18.94 3.83
CA GLU A 310 -26.12 19.62 3.51
C GLU A 310 -25.99 20.59 2.33
N LEU A 311 -24.80 21.18 2.14
CA LEU A 311 -24.51 22.11 1.05
C LEU A 311 -23.94 21.40 -0.19
N GLY A 312 -23.52 20.14 -0.09
CA GLY A 312 -22.96 19.37 -1.19
C GLY A 312 -21.59 19.86 -1.68
N VAL A 313 -20.89 20.68 -0.88
CA VAL A 313 -19.57 21.25 -1.19
C VAL A 313 -18.46 20.58 -0.39
N SER A 314 -17.19 20.82 -0.76
CA SER A 314 -16.05 20.44 0.08
C SER A 314 -15.19 21.65 0.40
N ILE A 315 -14.91 21.86 1.68
CA ILE A 315 -14.10 22.94 2.21
C ILE A 315 -12.75 22.35 2.65
N MET A 316 -11.66 22.99 2.27
CA MET A 316 -10.35 22.65 2.81
C MET A 316 -10.30 22.97 4.32
N ALA A 317 -9.69 22.08 5.12
CA ALA A 317 -9.53 22.29 6.57
C ALA A 317 -8.80 23.60 6.89
N SER A 318 -7.85 24.02 6.05
CA SER A 318 -7.16 25.30 6.17
C SER A 318 -8.06 26.52 5.99
N HIS A 319 -9.13 26.42 5.19
CA HIS A 319 -10.10 27.52 5.00
C HIS A 319 -11.11 27.54 6.14
N PHE A 320 -11.55 26.37 6.60
CA PHE A 320 -12.42 26.25 7.77
C PHE A 320 -11.75 26.80 9.04
N LEU A 321 -10.50 26.43 9.30
CA LEU A 321 -9.75 26.89 10.50
C LEU A 321 -9.38 28.38 10.47
N LYS A 322 -9.32 28.99 9.28
CA LYS A 322 -9.04 30.42 9.12
C LYS A 322 -10.29 31.29 9.23
N ALA A 323 -11.47 30.68 9.38
CA ALA A 323 -12.75 31.35 9.56
C ALA A 323 -13.22 31.18 11.02
N PRO A 324 -12.70 31.98 11.96
CA PRO A 324 -13.01 31.84 13.39
C PRO A 324 -14.48 32.17 13.74
N THR A 325 -15.18 32.91 12.89
CA THR A 325 -16.57 33.37 13.12
C THR A 325 -17.57 32.73 12.15
N VAL A 326 -18.84 32.70 12.52
CA VAL A 326 -19.92 32.19 11.64
C VAL A 326 -20.01 33.02 10.35
N GLY A 327 -19.85 34.34 10.44
CA GLY A 327 -19.89 35.23 9.30
C GLY A 327 -18.77 34.97 8.29
N GLU A 328 -17.54 34.72 8.75
CA GLU A 328 -16.41 34.39 7.87
C GLU A 328 -16.56 33.00 7.24
N LEU A 329 -17.03 32.02 8.01
CA LEU A 329 -17.24 30.66 7.50
C LEU A 329 -18.32 30.64 6.42
N SER A 330 -19.37 31.44 6.59
CA SER A 330 -20.47 31.56 5.62
C SER A 330 -20.02 32.17 4.29
N LYS A 331 -19.08 33.12 4.31
CA LYS A 331 -18.48 33.70 3.08
C LYS A 331 -17.64 32.66 2.34
N VAL A 332 -16.81 31.90 3.07
CA VAL A 332 -16.00 30.81 2.49
C VAL A 332 -16.89 29.75 1.85
N LEU A 333 -17.97 29.36 2.54
CA LEU A 333 -18.95 28.39 2.05
C LEU A 333 -19.68 28.87 0.79
N ALA A 334 -20.10 30.14 0.74
CA ALA A 334 -20.74 30.72 -0.43
C ALA A 334 -19.81 30.66 -1.67
N GLN A 335 -18.52 31.01 -1.51
CA GLN A 335 -17.54 30.94 -2.59
C GLN A 335 -17.34 29.52 -3.11
N GLU A 336 -17.22 28.53 -2.23
CA GLU A 336 -17.06 27.12 -2.64
C GLU A 336 -18.33 26.57 -3.30
N PHE A 337 -19.51 26.99 -2.85
CA PHE A 337 -20.80 26.62 -3.44
C PHE A 337 -20.97 27.18 -4.85
N GLU A 338 -20.68 28.47 -5.07
CA GLU A 338 -20.68 29.10 -6.39
C GLU A 338 -19.66 28.42 -7.33
N ALA A 339 -18.44 28.13 -6.84
CA ALA A 339 -17.43 27.43 -7.60
C ALA A 339 -17.81 25.97 -7.93
N HIS A 340 -18.61 25.31 -7.08
CA HIS A 340 -19.15 23.98 -7.35
C HIS A 340 -20.24 24.03 -8.43
N GLN A 341 -21.16 25.00 -8.36
CA GLN A 341 -22.20 25.21 -9.37
C GLN A 341 -21.61 25.52 -10.75
N ALA A 342 -20.57 26.37 -10.82
CA ALA A 342 -19.90 26.69 -12.08
C ALA A 342 -19.28 25.44 -12.74
N ARG A 343 -18.66 24.55 -11.94
CA ARG A 343 -18.10 23.27 -12.42
C ARG A 343 -19.15 22.28 -12.92
N LEU A 344 -20.36 22.30 -12.34
CA LEU A 344 -21.47 21.48 -12.78
C LEU A 344 -22.09 21.99 -14.10
N ALA A 345 -22.15 23.32 -14.28
CA ALA A 345 -22.60 23.93 -15.53
C ALA A 345 -21.65 23.60 -16.70
N ASP A 346 -20.33 23.71 -16.49
CA ASP A 346 -19.29 23.41 -17.50
C ASP A 346 -19.32 21.95 -17.99
N ASN A 347 -19.58 21.01 -17.07
CA ASN A 347 -19.74 19.58 -17.40
C ASN A 347 -21.02 19.28 -18.20
N THR A 348 -22.03 20.15 -18.15
CA THR A 348 -23.31 19.96 -18.82
C THR A 348 -23.29 20.57 -20.23
N GLU A 349 -22.54 21.67 -20.45
CA GLU A 349 -22.34 22.30 -21.75
C GLU A 349 -21.24 21.64 -22.60
N GLY A 350 -20.22 21.01 -21.98
CA GLY A 350 -19.17 20.25 -22.67
C GLY A 350 -19.64 19.01 -23.44
N GLY A 351 -20.90 18.60 -23.28
CA GLY A 351 -21.49 17.42 -23.90
C GLY A 351 -22.32 17.65 -25.17
N ARG A 352 -22.58 18.91 -25.59
CA ARG A 352 -23.56 19.16 -26.68
C ARG A 352 -23.16 20.08 -27.83
N ASP A 353 -22.01 20.78 -27.82
CA ASP A 353 -21.74 21.73 -28.92
C ASP A 353 -20.28 21.89 -29.38
N ARG A 354 -19.61 20.77 -29.71
CA ARG A 354 -18.40 20.78 -30.56
C ARG A 354 -18.44 19.66 -31.60
N GLY A 355 -19.48 19.70 -32.43
CA GLY A 355 -19.50 19.03 -33.73
C GLY A 355 -19.23 20.07 -34.82
N GLN A 356 -18.19 19.83 -35.62
CA GLN A 356 -17.84 20.54 -36.87
C GLN A 356 -16.96 21.80 -36.71
N GLY A 357 -15.66 21.61 -36.99
CA GLY A 357 -14.71 22.69 -37.25
C GLY A 357 -13.40 22.52 -36.50
N ALA A 358 -12.36 22.06 -37.20
CA ALA A 358 -10.96 21.96 -36.74
C ALA A 358 -10.64 20.84 -35.72
N SER A 359 -10.81 19.58 -36.12
CA SER A 359 -10.06 18.45 -35.54
C SER A 359 -9.40 17.67 -36.68
N ALA A 360 -8.26 18.18 -37.16
CA ALA A 360 -7.41 17.49 -38.13
C ALA A 360 -5.91 17.68 -37.83
N ALA A 361 -5.55 18.07 -36.60
CA ALA A 361 -4.16 18.12 -36.17
C ALA A 361 -4.00 17.38 -34.82
N ILE A 362 -3.58 16.12 -34.93
CA ILE A 362 -2.81 15.35 -33.95
C ILE A 362 -3.57 14.92 -32.67
N HIS A 363 -4.50 13.97 -32.85
CA HIS A 363 -4.67 12.91 -31.86
C HIS A 363 -3.52 11.89 -32.01
N GLN A 364 -2.35 12.15 -31.43
CA GLN A 364 -1.37 11.09 -31.13
C GLN A 364 -1.86 10.32 -29.90
N LYS A 365 -2.83 9.42 -30.10
CA LYS A 365 -3.20 8.41 -29.11
C LYS A 365 -2.12 7.32 -29.11
N ARG A 366 -1.46 7.16 -27.95
CA ARG A 366 -0.64 6.03 -27.47
C ARG A 366 0.73 5.81 -28.16
N ALA A 367 1.74 6.53 -27.68
CA ALA A 367 3.16 6.28 -28.01
C ALA A 367 3.99 5.68 -26.85
N PHE A 368 3.34 5.24 -25.77
CA PHE A 368 4.00 4.85 -24.52
C PHE A 368 3.45 3.52 -23.99
N THR A 369 4.29 2.77 -23.28
CA THR A 369 3.93 1.46 -22.73
C THR A 369 3.24 1.60 -21.36
N ASP A 370 2.38 0.63 -21.01
CA ASP A 370 1.80 0.54 -19.67
C ASP A 370 2.88 0.40 -18.59
N GLY A 371 4.04 -0.19 -18.93
CA GLY A 371 5.19 -0.25 -18.03
C GLY A 371 5.77 1.11 -17.66
N GLN A 372 5.86 2.05 -18.62
CA GLN A 372 6.26 3.43 -18.32
C GLN A 372 5.27 4.10 -17.36
N ALA A 373 3.97 3.94 -17.61
CA ALA A 373 2.93 4.47 -16.73
C ALA A 373 2.97 3.81 -15.34
N GLY A 374 3.19 2.49 -15.27
CA GLY A 374 3.27 1.71 -14.04
C GLY A 374 4.47 2.07 -13.17
N MET A 375 5.65 2.27 -13.77
CA MET A 375 6.83 2.76 -13.08
C MET A 375 6.58 4.15 -12.47
N ILE A 376 6.05 5.09 -13.26
CA ILE A 376 5.74 6.45 -12.78
C ILE A 376 4.70 6.41 -11.66
N ALA A 377 3.61 5.65 -11.84
CA ALA A 377 2.56 5.49 -10.85
C ALA A 377 3.11 4.92 -9.52
N THR A 378 4.05 3.98 -9.60
CA THR A 378 4.70 3.38 -8.43
C THR A 378 5.59 4.38 -7.69
N THR A 379 6.36 5.19 -8.43
CA THR A 379 7.24 6.22 -7.85
C THR A 379 6.45 7.30 -7.11
N VAL A 380 5.27 7.69 -7.61
CA VAL A 380 4.43 8.74 -6.98
C VAL A 380 3.36 8.22 -6.03
N ALA A 381 3.26 6.89 -5.87
CA ALA A 381 2.30 6.28 -4.98
C ALA A 381 2.51 6.75 -3.52
N ARG A 382 1.41 6.77 -2.76
CA ARG A 382 1.50 7.06 -1.32
C ARG A 382 2.36 6.00 -0.64
N PHE A 383 3.09 6.41 0.39
CA PHE A 383 4.00 5.55 1.15
C PHE A 383 5.22 5.02 0.37
N THR A 384 5.49 5.52 -0.85
CA THR A 384 6.78 5.28 -1.51
C THR A 384 7.88 6.15 -0.88
N SER A 385 8.83 5.50 -0.20
CA SER A 385 9.96 6.15 0.47
C SER A 385 10.89 6.86 -0.53
N PRO A 386 11.64 7.90 -0.11
CA PRO A 386 12.63 8.53 -0.99
C PRO A 386 13.66 7.54 -1.55
N SER A 387 14.10 6.56 -0.77
CA SER A 387 15.00 5.50 -1.23
C SER A 387 14.36 4.64 -2.31
N THR A 388 13.07 4.26 -2.19
CA THR A 388 12.39 3.53 -3.26
C THR A 388 12.26 4.37 -4.52
N ARG A 389 11.96 5.67 -4.42
CA ARG A 389 11.93 6.56 -5.61
C ARG A 389 13.29 6.62 -6.28
N ARG A 390 14.35 6.74 -5.48
CA ARG A 390 15.75 6.73 -5.93
C ARG A 390 16.11 5.45 -6.68
N ALA A 391 15.56 4.31 -6.28
CA ALA A 391 15.81 3.03 -6.93
C ALA A 391 15.24 2.95 -8.37
N PHE A 392 14.27 3.81 -8.72
CA PHE A 392 13.80 3.99 -10.11
C PHE A 392 14.65 4.97 -10.93
N GLU A 393 15.77 5.47 -10.39
CA GLU A 393 16.65 6.39 -11.11
C GLU A 393 17.96 5.72 -11.53
N HIS A 394 18.34 5.91 -12.79
CA HIS A 394 19.70 5.66 -13.26
C HIS A 394 20.53 6.94 -13.14
N ARG A 395 21.71 6.84 -12.50
CA ARG A 395 22.64 7.96 -12.36
C ARG A 395 23.98 7.71 -13.00
N LEU A 396 24.55 8.81 -13.49
CA LEU A 396 25.86 8.86 -14.10
C LEU A 396 26.54 10.16 -13.69
N VAL A 397 27.85 10.06 -13.47
CA VAL A 397 28.72 11.22 -13.24
C VAL A 397 29.96 11.03 -14.10
N PHE A 398 30.32 12.06 -14.88
CA PHE A 398 31.54 12.07 -15.69
C PHE A 398 32.16 13.48 -15.71
N ASP A 399 33.47 13.57 -15.93
CA ASP A 399 34.16 14.84 -16.10
C ASP A 399 34.13 15.24 -17.57
N ALA A 400 33.66 16.45 -17.89
CA ALA A 400 33.58 16.96 -19.24
C ALA A 400 34.97 17.20 -19.86
N PRO A 401 35.07 17.28 -21.21
CA PRO A 401 36.31 17.65 -21.88
C PRO A 401 36.90 18.98 -21.36
N GLU A 402 38.23 19.11 -21.46
CA GLU A 402 38.94 20.32 -21.03
C GLU A 402 38.46 21.54 -21.82
N GLY A 403 38.23 22.66 -21.12
CA GLY A 403 37.75 23.91 -21.73
C GLY A 403 36.23 24.03 -21.92
N VAL A 404 35.45 22.99 -21.59
CA VAL A 404 33.98 23.04 -21.64
C VAL A 404 33.43 23.90 -20.49
N GLU A 405 32.61 24.90 -20.84
CA GLU A 405 31.89 25.72 -19.88
C GLU A 405 30.41 25.33 -19.77
N SER A 406 29.70 25.86 -18.77
CA SER A 406 28.27 25.60 -18.56
C SER A 406 27.41 25.92 -19.79
N GLY A 407 27.77 26.95 -20.56
CA GLY A 407 27.02 27.33 -21.77
C GLY A 407 27.17 26.30 -22.90
N ASP A 408 28.32 25.63 -22.99
CA ASP A 408 28.57 24.59 -23.99
C ASP A 408 27.81 23.31 -23.62
N LEU A 409 27.77 22.96 -22.33
CA LEU A 409 26.95 21.87 -21.84
C LEU A 409 25.46 22.10 -22.16
N GLN A 410 24.95 23.31 -21.95
CA GLN A 410 23.55 23.62 -22.27
C GLN A 410 23.26 23.43 -23.77
N LYS A 411 24.14 23.90 -24.66
CA LYS A 411 24.02 23.69 -26.11
C LYS A 411 24.07 22.21 -26.49
N ALA A 412 25.00 21.45 -25.91
CA ALA A 412 25.15 20.02 -26.15
C ALA A 412 23.90 19.23 -25.71
N ILE A 413 23.28 19.60 -24.59
CA ILE A 413 22.02 18.97 -24.15
C ILE A 413 20.89 19.27 -25.14
N TYR A 414 20.76 20.51 -25.62
CA TYR A 414 19.75 20.84 -26.65
C TYR A 414 19.99 20.10 -27.96
N ALA A 415 21.24 20.02 -28.44
CA ALA A 415 21.58 19.26 -29.65
C ALA A 415 21.27 17.76 -29.49
N THR A 416 21.53 17.21 -28.30
CA THR A 416 21.22 15.81 -27.97
C THR A 416 19.71 15.56 -27.90
N PHE A 417 18.93 16.49 -27.33
CA PHE A 417 17.47 16.42 -27.33
C PHE A 417 16.89 16.36 -28.75
N MET A 418 17.45 17.11 -29.70
CA MET A 418 17.00 17.06 -31.10
C MET A 418 17.25 15.69 -31.76
N LYS A 419 18.21 14.91 -31.25
CA LYS A 419 18.46 13.52 -31.69
C LYS A 419 17.57 12.51 -30.98
N PHE A 420 17.20 12.80 -29.73
CA PHE A 420 16.39 11.92 -28.89
C PHE A 420 15.15 12.65 -28.33
N PRO A 421 14.07 12.79 -29.12
CA PRO A 421 12.86 13.49 -28.69
C PRO A 421 12.25 12.94 -27.40
N LEU A 422 12.45 11.65 -27.11
CA LEU A 422 12.00 11.01 -25.88
C LEU A 422 12.59 11.66 -24.60
N MET A 423 13.72 12.39 -24.69
CA MET A 423 14.22 13.22 -23.59
C MET A 423 13.21 14.30 -23.13
N GLY A 424 12.23 14.65 -23.96
CA GLY A 424 11.11 15.52 -23.63
C GLY A 424 9.91 14.81 -22.99
N LEU A 425 10.04 13.53 -22.62
CA LEU A 425 8.97 12.81 -21.94
C LEU A 425 8.64 13.50 -20.62
N THR A 426 7.35 13.76 -20.44
CA THR A 426 6.77 14.28 -19.20
C THR A 426 5.52 13.50 -18.85
N CYS A 427 5.06 13.65 -17.61
CA CYS A 427 3.81 13.08 -17.16
C CYS A 427 2.95 14.11 -16.42
N ASN A 428 1.64 14.01 -16.62
CA ASN A 428 0.64 14.68 -15.80
C ASN A 428 -0.12 13.63 -15.00
N ILE A 429 -0.21 13.84 -13.68
CA ILE A 429 -0.77 12.89 -12.74
C ILE A 429 -2.01 13.51 -12.10
N MET A 430 -3.18 13.11 -12.59
CA MET A 430 -4.45 13.43 -11.93
C MET A 430 -4.73 12.43 -10.82
N ARG A 431 -5.28 12.93 -9.70
CA ARG A 431 -5.54 12.12 -8.50
C ARG A 431 -6.45 10.93 -8.85
N GLY A 432 -5.95 9.71 -8.68
CA GLY A 432 -6.71 8.47 -8.93
C GLY A 432 -6.80 8.05 -10.40
N SER A 433 -6.00 8.65 -11.30
CA SER A 433 -5.93 8.28 -12.72
C SER A 433 -4.55 7.71 -13.08
N LYS A 434 -4.48 6.91 -14.15
CA LYS A 434 -3.19 6.52 -14.75
C LYS A 434 -2.40 7.78 -15.14
N PRO A 435 -1.06 7.81 -14.97
CA PRO A 435 -0.23 8.90 -15.46
C PRO A 435 -0.47 9.13 -16.95
N ASN A 436 -0.73 10.38 -17.33
CA ASN A 436 -0.84 10.75 -18.73
C ASN A 436 0.54 11.19 -19.23
N LEU A 437 1.10 10.44 -20.17
CA LEU A 437 2.43 10.68 -20.73
C LEU A 437 2.34 11.54 -21.99
N ALA A 438 3.26 12.49 -22.12
CA ALA A 438 3.34 13.38 -23.27
C ALA A 438 4.80 13.73 -23.59
N LEU A 439 5.05 14.14 -24.83
CA LEU A 439 6.32 14.78 -25.21
C LEU A 439 6.15 16.30 -25.16
N SER A 440 7.09 17.00 -24.54
CA SER A 440 7.17 18.46 -24.58
C SER A 440 7.91 18.94 -25.84
N GLU A 441 7.55 20.13 -26.32
CA GLU A 441 8.23 20.78 -27.47
C GLU A 441 9.65 21.26 -27.14
N ALA A 442 9.97 21.36 -25.84
CA ALA A 442 11.29 21.72 -25.31
C ALA A 442 11.69 20.75 -24.19
N PRO A 443 12.98 20.47 -23.96
CA PRO A 443 13.39 19.49 -22.97
C PRO A 443 13.06 19.96 -21.54
N GLN A 444 12.51 19.07 -20.70
CA GLN A 444 12.22 19.35 -19.29
C GLN A 444 13.48 19.24 -18.42
N LEU A 445 14.42 20.15 -18.64
CA LEU A 445 15.71 20.13 -17.94
C LEU A 445 15.59 20.91 -16.63
N ALA A 446 15.63 20.22 -15.50
CA ALA A 446 15.92 20.88 -14.25
C ALA A 446 17.40 21.28 -14.21
N SER A 447 17.67 22.58 -14.06
CA SER A 447 19.02 23.12 -13.91
C SER A 447 19.39 23.20 -12.42
N GLY A 448 20.40 22.43 -11.98
CA GLY A 448 20.90 22.51 -10.61
C GLY A 448 21.87 21.37 -10.26
N HIS A 449 22.68 21.54 -9.22
CA HIS A 449 23.58 20.48 -8.74
C HIS A 449 22.78 19.28 -8.20
N LEU A 450 23.14 18.06 -8.60
CA LEU A 450 22.57 16.81 -8.10
C LEU A 450 23.30 16.40 -6.82
N LYS A 451 22.63 16.52 -5.67
CA LYS A 451 23.11 15.97 -4.40
C LYS A 451 22.86 14.46 -4.33
N PRO A 452 23.61 13.72 -3.51
CA PRO A 452 23.42 12.27 -3.34
C PRO A 452 21.96 11.88 -3.01
N ASP A 453 21.33 12.62 -2.09
CA ASP A 453 19.98 12.33 -1.57
C ASP A 453 18.85 12.97 -2.37
N ASP A 454 19.16 13.75 -3.41
CA ASP A 454 18.12 14.30 -4.28
C ASP A 454 17.35 13.15 -4.93
N VAL A 455 16.07 13.37 -5.23
CA VAL A 455 15.27 12.51 -6.11
C VAL A 455 14.57 13.37 -7.15
N LEU A 456 14.24 12.77 -8.29
CA LEU A 456 13.44 13.41 -9.33
C LEU A 456 12.02 13.69 -8.80
N ASP A 457 11.50 14.88 -9.07
CA ASP A 457 10.12 15.26 -8.74
C ASP A 457 9.16 14.75 -9.81
N VAL A 458 9.03 13.42 -9.88
CA VAL A 458 8.17 12.72 -10.85
C VAL A 458 6.71 13.18 -10.75
N ALA A 459 6.26 13.58 -9.55
CA ALA A 459 4.92 14.12 -9.35
C ALA A 459 4.67 15.44 -10.10
N ARG A 460 5.73 16.20 -10.39
CA ARG A 460 5.70 17.41 -11.23
C ARG A 460 6.13 17.17 -12.67
N GLY A 461 6.25 15.90 -13.08
CA GLY A 461 6.61 15.52 -14.44
C GLY A 461 8.12 15.43 -14.70
N GLU A 462 8.98 15.62 -13.69
CA GLU A 462 10.42 15.57 -13.86
C GLU A 462 10.92 14.12 -14.00
N LEU A 463 11.41 13.76 -15.19
CA LEU A 463 11.96 12.42 -15.47
C LEU A 463 13.47 12.43 -15.81
N LEU A 464 14.06 13.62 -15.97
CA LEU A 464 15.47 13.81 -16.31
C LEU A 464 16.01 15.08 -15.63
N ARG A 465 17.14 14.98 -14.94
CA ARG A 465 17.84 16.12 -14.34
C ARG A 465 19.30 16.12 -14.77
N PHE A 466 19.79 17.28 -15.18
CA PHE A 466 21.22 17.52 -15.41
C PHE A 466 21.77 18.42 -14.32
N GLY A 467 22.85 17.98 -13.72
CA GLY A 467 23.64 18.76 -12.79
C GLY A 467 25.06 18.98 -13.27
N GLN A 468 25.68 20.02 -12.75
CA GLN A 468 27.07 20.34 -13.04
C GLN A 468 27.77 20.87 -11.80
N ILE A 469 29.06 20.58 -11.68
CA ILE A 469 29.95 21.09 -10.63
C ILE A 469 31.20 21.63 -11.29
N ALA A 470 31.52 22.90 -11.05
CA ALA A 470 32.80 23.47 -11.45
C ALA A 470 33.93 22.91 -10.58
N LYS A 471 34.92 22.27 -11.21
CA LYS A 471 36.17 21.80 -10.58
C LYS A 471 37.35 22.64 -11.07
N LYS A 472 38.48 22.55 -10.36
CA LYS A 472 39.74 23.20 -10.79
C LYS A 472 40.23 22.71 -12.16
N SER A 473 39.87 21.48 -12.56
CA SER A 473 40.29 20.82 -13.79
C SER A 473 39.24 20.84 -14.91
N GLY A 474 38.12 21.56 -14.74
CA GLY A 474 37.02 21.60 -15.71
C GLY A 474 35.64 21.41 -15.08
N LEU A 475 34.67 20.99 -15.89
CA LEU A 475 33.28 20.82 -15.46
C LEU A 475 32.98 19.34 -15.21
N GLN A 476 32.42 18.99 -14.05
CA GLN A 476 31.84 17.66 -13.83
C GLN A 476 30.35 17.68 -14.14
N VAL A 477 29.88 16.73 -14.94
CA VAL A 477 28.48 16.56 -15.33
C VAL A 477 27.86 15.42 -14.51
N GLN A 478 26.64 15.64 -14.06
CA GLN A 478 25.83 14.68 -13.31
C GLN A 478 24.49 14.51 -14.04
N ILE A 479 24.01 13.28 -14.16
CA ILE A 479 22.73 12.96 -14.79
C ILE A 479 21.93 12.06 -13.85
N ALA A 480 20.66 12.39 -13.66
CA ALA A 480 19.67 11.49 -13.05
C ALA A 480 18.51 11.30 -14.02
N MET A 481 18.19 10.05 -14.33
CA MET A 481 17.18 9.68 -15.32
C MET A 481 16.24 8.64 -14.72
N HIS A 482 14.93 8.87 -14.78
CA HIS A 482 13.94 7.90 -14.32
C HIS A 482 13.87 6.69 -15.26
N ALA A 483 13.64 5.48 -14.73
CA ALA A 483 13.58 4.22 -15.50
C ALA A 483 12.46 4.21 -16.56
N ALA A 484 11.41 5.01 -16.37
CA ALA A 484 10.36 5.20 -17.38
C ALA A 484 10.80 6.03 -18.60
N LEU A 485 11.91 6.75 -18.50
CA LEU A 485 12.50 7.51 -19.61
C LEU A 485 13.56 6.68 -20.34
N GLY A 486 14.38 5.92 -19.61
CA GLY A 486 15.41 5.08 -20.20
C GLY A 486 15.93 4.03 -19.24
N ASP A 487 16.40 2.91 -19.77
CA ASP A 487 17.12 1.89 -19.00
C ASP A 487 18.59 2.30 -18.72
N ALA A 488 19.34 1.47 -17.99
CA ALA A 488 20.75 1.73 -17.69
C ALA A 488 21.64 1.88 -18.95
N ARG A 489 21.26 1.23 -20.06
CA ARG A 489 21.97 1.36 -21.34
C ARG A 489 21.65 2.69 -22.02
N ALA A 490 20.41 3.17 -21.95
CA ALA A 490 20.01 4.47 -22.46
C ALA A 490 20.80 5.61 -21.79
N LEU A 491 21.15 5.46 -20.51
CA LEU A 491 22.01 6.43 -19.82
C LEU A 491 23.42 6.50 -20.42
N LYS A 492 23.97 5.35 -20.84
CA LYS A 492 25.27 5.30 -21.53
C LYS A 492 25.18 5.89 -22.94
N VAL A 493 24.10 5.62 -23.67
CA VAL A 493 23.84 6.25 -24.97
C VAL A 493 23.78 7.78 -24.84
N LEU A 494 23.13 8.28 -23.79
CA LEU A 494 23.05 9.70 -23.49
C LEU A 494 24.43 10.31 -23.17
N GLU A 495 25.26 9.61 -22.39
CA GLU A 495 26.65 10.01 -22.13
C GLU A 495 27.46 10.14 -23.42
N ASP A 496 27.44 9.10 -24.26
CA ASP A 496 28.24 9.04 -25.48
C ASP A 496 27.79 10.13 -26.48
N ALA A 497 26.48 10.40 -26.57
CA ALA A 497 25.94 11.47 -27.40
C ALA A 497 26.33 12.86 -26.90
N LEU A 498 26.24 13.11 -25.59
CA LEU A 498 26.66 14.38 -24.98
C LEU A 498 28.16 14.60 -25.14
N TRP A 499 28.97 13.55 -24.95
CA TRP A 499 30.41 13.62 -25.15
C TRP A 499 30.76 14.01 -26.59
N ALA A 500 30.09 13.42 -27.58
CA ALA A 500 30.29 13.74 -28.98
C ALA A 500 29.95 15.22 -29.30
N GLU A 501 28.83 15.72 -28.77
CA GLU A 501 28.46 17.14 -28.89
C GLU A 501 29.49 18.07 -28.24
N LEU A 502 29.98 17.73 -27.05
CA LEU A 502 30.98 18.52 -26.33
C LEU A 502 32.35 18.53 -27.03
N CYS A 503 32.74 17.44 -27.68
CA CYS A 503 33.99 17.36 -28.44
C CYS A 503 33.87 17.88 -29.88
N ALA A 504 32.68 18.31 -30.32
CA ALA A 504 32.37 18.62 -31.72
C ALA A 504 32.78 17.50 -32.70
N THR A 505 32.80 16.25 -32.23
CA THR A 505 33.07 15.10 -33.08
C THR A 505 31.79 14.74 -33.84
N PRO A 506 31.87 14.45 -35.15
CA PRO A 506 30.72 13.90 -35.85
C PRO A 506 30.31 12.63 -35.10
N THR A 507 29.16 12.65 -34.45
CA THR A 507 28.57 11.41 -33.95
C THR A 507 28.43 10.55 -35.20
N ALA A 508 29.05 9.36 -35.22
CA ALA A 508 28.68 8.36 -36.21
C ALA A 508 27.15 8.33 -36.17
N VAL A 509 26.50 8.68 -37.28
CA VAL A 509 25.07 8.91 -37.32
C VAL A 509 24.43 7.72 -36.62
N ILE A 510 23.93 7.92 -35.40
CA ILE A 510 23.13 6.92 -34.68
C ILE A 510 21.89 6.85 -35.54
N SER A 511 21.95 5.99 -36.56
CA SER A 511 21.14 6.16 -37.75
C SER A 511 19.72 5.83 -37.36
N SER A 512 18.89 6.87 -37.36
CA SER A 512 17.45 6.86 -37.15
C SER A 512 16.71 6.19 -38.32
N LYS A 513 17.16 4.99 -38.73
CA LYS A 513 16.34 4.14 -39.60
C LYS A 513 15.12 3.59 -38.85
N PHE A 514 15.14 3.61 -37.51
CA PHE A 514 14.04 3.16 -36.65
C PHE A 514 13.75 4.21 -35.57
N ASP A 515 12.47 4.51 -35.39
CA ASP A 515 11.97 5.44 -34.37
C ASP A 515 11.72 4.68 -33.05
N ALA A 516 12.41 5.08 -31.98
CA ALA A 516 12.23 4.46 -30.66
C ALA A 516 10.79 4.59 -30.15
N LEU A 517 10.08 5.67 -30.51
CA LEU A 517 8.67 5.84 -30.16
C LEU A 517 7.80 4.84 -30.90
N GLU A 518 8.09 4.56 -32.17
CA GLU A 518 7.39 3.55 -32.96
C GLU A 518 7.61 2.15 -32.37
N HIS A 519 8.85 1.81 -31.98
CA HIS A 519 9.14 0.53 -31.33
C HIS A 519 8.42 0.38 -29.98
N LEU A 520 8.48 1.41 -29.11
CA LEU A 520 7.75 1.40 -27.84
C LEU A 520 6.24 1.29 -28.05
N SER A 521 5.70 1.93 -29.08
CA SER A 521 4.29 1.79 -29.46
C SER A 521 3.95 0.36 -29.87
N SER A 522 4.84 -0.33 -30.57
CA SER A 522 4.66 -1.74 -30.96
C SER A 522 4.69 -2.71 -29.79
N LEU A 523 5.36 -2.34 -28.69
CA LEU A 523 5.41 -3.11 -27.44
C LEU A 523 4.20 -2.85 -26.53
N ALA A 524 3.38 -1.84 -26.83
CA ALA A 524 2.24 -1.48 -26.00
C ALA A 524 1.18 -2.58 -26.00
N TYR A 525 0.63 -2.87 -24.83
CA TYR A 525 -0.46 -3.82 -24.71
C TYR A 525 -1.75 -3.27 -25.35
N HIS A 526 -2.43 -4.13 -26.13
CA HIS A 526 -3.67 -3.78 -26.82
C HIS A 526 -4.75 -4.81 -26.54
N ALA A 527 -5.53 -4.57 -25.48
CA ALA A 527 -6.56 -5.49 -24.96
C ALA A 527 -7.57 -5.99 -26.00
N ASP A 528 -7.94 -5.15 -26.97
CA ASP A 528 -8.97 -5.45 -27.97
C ASP A 528 -8.44 -6.20 -29.20
N THR A 529 -7.15 -6.53 -29.25
CA THR A 529 -6.53 -7.26 -30.36
C THR A 529 -6.51 -8.77 -30.11
N PRO A 530 -6.50 -9.61 -31.16
CA PRO A 530 -6.34 -11.06 -30.99
C PRO A 530 -5.07 -11.45 -30.23
N GLN A 531 -3.97 -10.70 -30.40
CA GLN A 531 -2.75 -10.91 -29.63
C GLN A 531 -2.94 -10.53 -28.16
N GLY A 532 -3.52 -9.36 -27.88
CA GLY A 532 -3.75 -8.93 -26.49
C GLY A 532 -4.71 -9.83 -25.71
N LEU A 533 -5.68 -10.47 -26.38
CA LEU A 533 -6.52 -11.52 -25.78
C LEU A 533 -5.72 -12.78 -25.46
N ARG A 534 -4.77 -13.18 -26.32
CA ARG A 534 -3.85 -14.30 -26.04
C ARG A 534 -2.95 -14.01 -24.85
N ASP A 535 -2.35 -12.82 -24.82
CA ASP A 535 -1.47 -12.40 -23.72
C ASP A 535 -2.22 -12.40 -22.39
N ARG A 536 -3.40 -11.78 -22.35
CA ARG A 536 -4.25 -11.75 -21.14
C ARG A 536 -4.68 -13.16 -20.70
N SER A 537 -5.01 -14.04 -21.64
CA SER A 537 -5.42 -15.41 -21.34
C SER A 537 -4.27 -16.23 -20.76
N PHE A 538 -3.07 -16.10 -21.33
CA PHE A 538 -1.85 -16.72 -20.81
C PHE A 538 -1.59 -16.25 -19.37
N TRP A 539 -1.55 -14.94 -19.14
CA TRP A 539 -1.28 -14.40 -17.81
C TRP A 539 -2.38 -14.70 -16.79
N SER A 540 -3.65 -14.73 -17.20
CA SER A 540 -4.74 -15.17 -16.34
C SER A 540 -4.58 -16.63 -15.89
N HIS A 541 -4.01 -17.50 -16.74
CA HIS A 541 -3.71 -18.87 -16.40
C HIS A 541 -2.48 -19.00 -15.50
N VAL A 542 -1.36 -18.37 -15.89
CA VAL A 542 -0.11 -18.38 -15.11
C VAL A 542 -0.31 -17.81 -13.71
N LEU A 543 -1.08 -16.73 -13.60
CA LEU A 543 -1.34 -16.03 -12.33
C LEU A 543 -2.64 -16.49 -11.66
N HIS A 544 -3.11 -17.72 -11.93
CA HIS A 544 -4.27 -18.28 -11.23
C HIS A 544 -3.95 -18.64 -9.77
N GLU A 545 -2.81 -19.29 -9.54
CA GLU A 545 -2.35 -19.74 -8.22
C GLU A 545 -0.97 -19.15 -7.91
N VAL A 546 -0.95 -17.84 -7.69
CA VAL A 546 0.29 -17.14 -7.37
C VAL A 546 0.65 -17.36 -5.90
N PRO A 547 1.86 -17.84 -5.57
CA PRO A 547 2.28 -18.06 -4.19
C PRO A 547 2.28 -16.76 -3.40
N GLY A 548 2.18 -16.91 -2.08
CA GLY A 548 2.29 -15.80 -1.14
C GLY A 548 3.70 -15.18 -1.15
N PRO A 549 3.92 -14.12 -0.36
CA PRO A 549 5.22 -13.47 -0.28
C PRO A 549 6.23 -14.37 0.44
N VAL A 550 7.51 -14.22 0.09
CA VAL A 550 8.62 -14.80 0.84
C VAL A 550 8.68 -14.13 2.22
N ILE A 551 8.60 -14.93 3.28
CA ILE A 551 8.57 -14.40 4.66
C ILE A 551 9.97 -14.45 5.26
N PHE A 552 10.50 -13.30 5.64
CA PHE A 552 11.75 -13.18 6.41
C PHE A 552 11.42 -13.02 7.90
N THR A 553 12.29 -13.51 8.78
CA THR A 553 12.03 -13.57 10.23
C THR A 553 11.95 -12.18 10.87
N HIS A 554 12.73 -11.22 10.36
CA HIS A 554 12.76 -9.85 10.86
C HIS A 554 12.32 -8.87 9.78
N ARG A 555 11.00 -8.67 9.69
CA ARG A 555 10.43 -7.68 8.78
C ARG A 555 10.10 -6.38 9.53
N GLY A 556 11.05 -5.45 9.57
CA GLY A 556 10.86 -4.11 10.16
C GLY A 556 10.01 -3.15 9.31
N ARG A 557 9.67 -3.54 8.07
CA ARG A 557 8.93 -2.73 7.10
C ARG A 557 7.84 -3.57 6.41
N ALA A 558 6.57 -3.22 6.55
CA ALA A 558 5.46 -4.02 6.05
C ALA A 558 5.42 -4.06 4.50
N LEU A 559 5.04 -5.19 3.89
CA LEU A 559 4.72 -5.19 2.46
C LEU A 559 3.46 -4.36 2.24
N GLY A 560 3.51 -3.42 1.30
CA GLY A 560 2.33 -2.69 0.86
C GLY A 560 1.17 -3.64 0.52
N PRO A 561 -0.09 -3.24 0.78
CA PRO A 561 -1.25 -4.12 0.60
C PRO A 561 -1.60 -4.39 -0.87
N GLU A 562 -0.98 -3.67 -1.80
CA GLU A 562 -1.19 -3.79 -3.24
C GLU A 562 -0.36 -4.94 -3.84
N ALA A 563 -0.80 -5.45 -4.98
CA ALA A 563 -0.15 -6.56 -5.69
C ALA A 563 1.35 -6.36 -5.96
N MET A 564 1.81 -5.11 -6.12
CA MET A 564 3.22 -4.79 -6.33
C MET A 564 4.07 -4.86 -5.05
N GLY A 565 3.48 -4.89 -3.85
CA GLY A 565 4.27 -4.98 -2.60
C GLY A 565 5.13 -3.77 -2.30
N ARG A 566 4.58 -2.57 -2.50
CA ARG A 566 5.26 -1.28 -2.33
C ARG A 566 5.60 -1.02 -0.85
N ASP A 567 6.88 -0.93 -0.50
CA ASP A 567 7.48 -0.20 0.64
C ASP A 567 8.89 -0.78 0.89
N HIS A 568 9.91 -0.15 0.31
CA HIS A 568 11.30 -0.61 0.39
C HIS A 568 12.22 0.50 0.90
N GLY A 569 13.40 0.11 1.35
CA GLY A 569 14.29 0.96 2.12
C GLY A 569 15.69 1.08 1.54
N ILE A 570 16.60 1.32 2.47
CA ILE A 570 18.03 1.34 2.23
C ILE A 570 18.48 -0.11 1.97
N ALA A 571 19.37 -0.26 1.00
CA ALA A 571 19.84 -1.56 0.56
C ALA A 571 21.32 -1.76 0.85
N GLN A 572 21.67 -3.01 1.18
CA GLN A 572 23.05 -3.48 1.24
C GLN A 572 23.36 -4.33 0.01
N ILE A 573 24.53 -4.10 -0.57
CA ILE A 573 24.99 -4.79 -1.78
C ILE A 573 26.06 -5.82 -1.42
N LYS A 574 25.96 -7.03 -1.97
CA LYS A 574 26.93 -8.12 -1.82
C LYS A 574 27.25 -8.71 -3.19
N ASP A 575 28.50 -8.62 -3.63
CA ASP A 575 28.94 -9.17 -4.92
C ASP A 575 29.65 -10.52 -4.73
N GLY A 576 29.65 -11.33 -5.78
CA GLY A 576 30.47 -12.52 -5.85
C GLY A 576 30.71 -13.00 -7.28
N HIS A 577 31.49 -14.08 -7.39
CA HIS A 577 31.87 -14.65 -8.67
C HIS A 577 32.03 -16.17 -8.56
N LEU A 578 31.54 -16.89 -9.57
CA LEU A 578 31.66 -18.34 -9.71
C LEU A 578 32.26 -18.69 -11.07
N LYS A 579 33.13 -19.70 -11.08
CA LYS A 579 33.65 -20.29 -12.32
C LYS A 579 32.67 -21.36 -12.79
N GLY A 580 32.23 -21.29 -14.03
CA GLY A 580 31.25 -22.21 -14.58
C GLY A 580 30.50 -21.62 -15.76
N THR A 581 29.65 -22.43 -16.38
CA THR A 581 28.69 -21.97 -17.40
C THR A 581 27.31 -22.36 -16.90
N PHE A 582 26.45 -21.38 -16.72
CA PHE A 582 25.11 -21.54 -16.18
C PHE A 582 24.12 -20.90 -17.16
N SER A 583 22.96 -21.53 -17.34
CA SER A 583 21.85 -20.88 -18.01
C SER A 583 21.08 -19.99 -17.03
N GLU A 584 20.28 -19.06 -17.55
CA GLU A 584 19.39 -18.23 -16.73
C GLU A 584 18.42 -19.07 -15.89
N ALA A 585 17.94 -20.19 -16.46
CA ALA A 585 17.10 -21.15 -15.75
C ALA A 585 17.81 -21.78 -14.54
N ASP A 586 19.09 -22.15 -14.68
CA ASP A 586 19.87 -22.71 -13.57
C ASP A 586 20.01 -21.70 -12.42
N VAL A 587 20.26 -20.44 -12.76
CA VAL A 587 20.41 -19.34 -11.79
C VAL A 587 19.09 -19.02 -11.09
N LEU A 588 17.98 -18.93 -11.82
CA LEU A 588 16.67 -18.65 -11.23
C LEU A 588 16.21 -19.79 -10.30
N LEU A 589 16.41 -21.05 -10.68
CA LEU A 589 16.10 -22.20 -9.83
C LEU A 589 16.96 -22.21 -8.55
N ALA A 590 18.27 -21.96 -8.67
CA ALA A 590 19.16 -21.85 -7.53
C ALA A 590 18.80 -20.67 -6.61
N TYR A 591 18.39 -19.54 -7.19
CA TYR A 591 17.98 -18.34 -6.45
C TYR A 591 16.68 -18.58 -5.68
N ALA A 592 15.65 -19.15 -6.31
CA ALA A 592 14.41 -19.50 -5.63
C ALA A 592 14.63 -20.55 -4.52
N GLY A 593 15.49 -21.55 -4.79
CA GLY A 593 15.92 -22.52 -3.79
C GLY A 593 16.59 -21.88 -2.57
N ALA A 594 17.47 -20.91 -2.80
CA ALA A 594 18.16 -20.20 -1.72
C ALA A 594 17.21 -19.34 -0.87
N LEU A 595 16.27 -18.65 -1.51
CA LEU A 595 15.24 -17.86 -0.82
C LEU A 595 14.33 -18.74 0.04
N ARG A 596 13.99 -19.93 -0.44
CA ARG A 596 13.22 -20.92 0.35
C ARG A 596 13.97 -21.34 1.61
N THR A 597 15.24 -21.72 1.48
CA THR A 597 16.07 -22.13 2.64
C THR A 597 16.13 -21.03 3.71
N ALA A 598 16.10 -19.76 3.29
CA ALA A 598 16.15 -18.63 4.22
C ALA A 598 14.79 -18.18 4.78
N SER A 599 13.66 -18.65 4.23
CA SER A 599 12.31 -18.19 4.60
C SER A 599 11.43 -19.26 5.27
N ASP A 600 11.97 -20.47 5.50
CA ASP A 600 11.26 -21.63 6.05
C ASP A 600 9.93 -21.95 5.32
N GLY A 601 9.86 -21.57 4.03
CA GLY A 601 8.67 -21.69 3.19
C GLY A 601 8.64 -22.99 2.39
N THR A 602 7.44 -23.45 2.04
CA THR A 602 7.21 -24.69 1.26
C THR A 602 6.66 -24.44 -0.16
N GLN A 603 6.66 -23.18 -0.62
CA GLN A 603 5.98 -22.77 -1.86
C GLN A 603 6.94 -22.30 -2.96
N ALA A 604 6.42 -22.23 -4.20
CA ALA A 604 7.04 -21.53 -5.32
C ALA A 604 7.34 -20.06 -4.97
N VAL A 605 8.30 -19.45 -5.66
CA VAL A 605 8.64 -18.02 -5.48
C VAL A 605 8.26 -17.25 -6.73
N VAL A 606 7.57 -16.13 -6.57
CA VAL A 606 7.36 -15.18 -7.68
C VAL A 606 8.53 -14.24 -7.75
N ILE A 607 9.15 -14.14 -8.92
CA ILE A 607 10.29 -13.28 -9.20
C ILE A 607 9.91 -12.28 -10.29
N ALA A 608 10.08 -11.00 -10.01
CA ALA A 608 10.04 -9.92 -10.98
C ALA A 608 11.31 -9.98 -11.85
N ARG A 609 11.19 -10.65 -13.00
CA ARG A 609 12.28 -10.88 -13.95
C ARG A 609 12.34 -9.75 -14.96
N GLU A 610 13.47 -9.06 -15.02
CA GLU A 610 13.75 -8.06 -16.05
C GLU A 610 14.32 -8.68 -17.31
N VAL A 611 13.73 -8.31 -18.45
CA VAL A 611 14.18 -8.70 -19.78
C VAL A 611 14.33 -7.47 -20.67
N SER A 612 15.30 -7.53 -21.58
CA SER A 612 15.50 -6.49 -22.58
C SER A 612 14.64 -6.75 -23.81
N ALA A 613 13.67 -5.87 -24.07
CA ALA A 613 12.91 -5.77 -25.32
C ALA A 613 13.59 -4.87 -26.38
N ARG A 614 14.88 -4.57 -26.16
CA ARG A 614 15.70 -3.76 -27.08
C ARG A 614 15.97 -4.53 -28.38
N PRO A 615 15.64 -3.96 -29.55
CA PRO A 615 15.99 -4.56 -30.84
C PRO A 615 17.51 -4.74 -30.99
N VAL A 616 17.92 -5.83 -31.64
CA VAL A 616 19.35 -6.16 -31.86
C VAL A 616 20.07 -5.08 -32.67
N ASP A 617 19.36 -4.45 -33.59
CA ASP A 617 19.82 -3.32 -34.41
C ASP A 617 19.73 -1.95 -33.69
N MET A 618 19.12 -1.88 -32.50
CA MET A 618 19.04 -0.69 -31.63
C MET A 618 19.99 -0.75 -30.43
N SER A 619 21.21 -1.29 -30.62
CA SER A 619 22.24 -1.32 -29.57
C SER A 619 22.64 0.07 -29.04
N GLU A 620 22.33 1.12 -29.81
CA GLU A 620 22.55 2.54 -29.52
C GLU A 620 21.25 3.35 -29.32
N GLY A 621 20.08 2.70 -29.20
CA GLY A 621 18.80 3.39 -29.02
C GLY A 621 18.63 4.02 -27.63
N PHE A 622 17.98 5.18 -27.55
CA PHE A 622 17.59 5.81 -26.27
C PHE A 622 16.13 5.46 -25.93
N GLY A 623 15.89 4.83 -24.77
CA GLY A 623 14.54 4.49 -24.31
C GLY A 623 14.49 3.40 -23.23
N PRO A 624 13.32 3.16 -22.63
CA PRO A 624 13.11 2.21 -21.55
C PRO A 624 12.76 0.84 -22.12
N PHE A 625 13.75 0.11 -22.62
CA PHE A 625 13.51 -1.19 -23.26
C PHE A 625 13.53 -2.36 -22.27
N THR A 626 13.77 -2.10 -20.99
CA THR A 626 13.63 -3.13 -19.94
C THR A 626 12.15 -3.34 -19.64
N VAL A 627 11.68 -4.57 -19.76
CA VAL A 627 10.33 -5.00 -19.38
C VAL A 627 10.45 -5.96 -18.20
N THR A 628 9.58 -5.81 -17.21
CA THR A 628 9.54 -6.67 -16.04
C THR A 628 8.37 -7.64 -16.17
N LEU A 629 8.64 -8.94 -16.03
CA LEU A 629 7.65 -10.02 -16.13
C LEU A 629 7.61 -10.82 -14.82
N PRO A 630 6.43 -11.14 -14.27
CA PRO A 630 6.34 -12.01 -13.11
C PRO A 630 6.60 -13.46 -13.54
N VAL A 631 7.55 -14.13 -12.90
CA VAL A 631 7.86 -15.55 -13.15
C VAL A 631 7.66 -16.34 -11.87
N ILE A 632 6.82 -17.38 -11.93
CA ILE A 632 6.65 -18.32 -10.81
C ILE A 632 7.73 -19.39 -10.94
N VAL A 633 8.66 -19.41 -10.00
CA VAL A 633 9.76 -20.38 -9.95
C VAL A 633 9.43 -21.46 -8.92
N PRO A 634 9.31 -22.73 -9.33
CA PRO A 634 9.01 -23.83 -8.42
C PRO A 634 10.21 -24.08 -7.48
N VAL A 635 9.92 -24.54 -6.25
CA VAL A 635 10.98 -24.85 -5.26
C VAL A 635 10.88 -26.26 -4.67
N ASN A 636 10.51 -27.24 -5.50
CA ASN A 636 10.56 -28.66 -5.09
C ASN A 636 12.00 -29.20 -5.24
N GLY A 637 12.42 -30.07 -4.33
CA GLY A 637 13.76 -30.65 -4.35
C GLY A 637 13.98 -31.48 -5.60
N ARG A 638 14.74 -30.94 -6.56
CA ARG A 638 15.39 -31.51 -7.77
C ARG A 638 14.72 -32.59 -8.63
N ASP A 639 13.67 -33.28 -8.22
CA ASP A 639 13.17 -34.48 -8.91
C ASP A 639 12.01 -34.23 -9.88
N ASP A 640 11.39 -33.03 -9.87
CA ASP A 640 10.20 -32.78 -10.71
C ASP A 640 10.37 -31.69 -11.80
N TRP A 641 11.42 -30.87 -11.76
CA TRP A 641 11.68 -29.86 -12.82
C TRP A 641 13.09 -29.98 -13.36
N GLN A 642 13.21 -30.53 -14.57
CA GLN A 642 14.47 -30.47 -15.30
C GLN A 642 14.66 -29.04 -15.82
N THR A 643 15.88 -28.46 -15.75
CA THR A 643 16.21 -27.12 -16.29
C THR A 643 15.61 -26.89 -17.69
N ALA A 644 15.51 -27.94 -18.50
CA ALA A 644 14.87 -27.91 -19.82
C ALA A 644 13.40 -27.47 -19.81
N ASP A 645 12.60 -27.92 -18.84
CA ASP A 645 11.18 -27.54 -18.73
C ASP A 645 11.04 -26.08 -18.28
N PHE A 646 11.87 -25.65 -17.34
CA PHE A 646 11.86 -24.26 -16.90
C PHE A 646 12.32 -23.30 -18.01
N LYS A 647 13.26 -23.71 -18.88
CA LYS A 647 13.60 -22.95 -20.10
C LYS A 647 12.39 -22.76 -21.04
N ARG A 648 11.51 -23.75 -21.17
CA ARG A 648 10.27 -23.64 -21.97
C ARG A 648 9.30 -22.64 -21.34
N ILE A 649 9.19 -22.61 -20.01
CA ILE A 649 8.39 -21.61 -19.29
C ILE A 649 8.93 -20.20 -19.54
N LEU A 650 10.24 -20.00 -19.41
CA LEU A 650 10.86 -18.69 -19.67
C LEU A 650 10.63 -18.23 -21.12
N ALA A 651 10.69 -19.14 -22.09
CA ALA A 651 10.38 -18.83 -23.48
C ALA A 651 8.90 -18.42 -23.66
N ALA A 652 7.96 -19.18 -23.10
CA ALA A 652 6.53 -18.84 -23.16
C ALA A 652 6.23 -17.49 -22.50
N VAL A 653 6.87 -17.18 -21.36
CA VAL A 653 6.74 -15.86 -20.72
C VAL A 653 7.26 -14.73 -21.64
N ASN A 654 8.36 -14.94 -22.36
CA ASN A 654 8.90 -13.95 -23.29
C ASN A 654 7.98 -13.72 -24.51
N ASP A 655 7.26 -14.74 -24.98
CA ASP A 655 6.31 -14.62 -26.09
C ASP A 655 5.12 -13.70 -25.74
N HIS A 656 4.89 -13.45 -24.45
CA HIS A 656 3.82 -12.61 -23.90
C HIS A 656 4.32 -11.33 -23.23
N ILE A 657 5.49 -10.83 -23.66
CA ILE A 657 6.20 -9.67 -23.08
C ILE A 657 5.41 -8.35 -23.07
N ALA A 658 4.48 -8.16 -24.01
CA ALA A 658 3.69 -6.93 -24.09
C ALA A 658 2.78 -6.72 -22.87
N PHE A 659 2.37 -7.81 -22.20
CA PHE A 659 1.60 -7.78 -20.97
C PHE A 659 2.54 -7.93 -19.78
N ASP A 660 3.05 -6.79 -19.32
CA ASP A 660 4.07 -6.73 -18.28
C ASP A 660 3.53 -6.92 -16.84
N ILE A 661 4.43 -6.86 -15.87
CA ILE A 661 4.10 -6.97 -14.44
C ILE A 661 3.10 -5.91 -13.96
N PHE A 662 3.11 -4.72 -14.56
CA PHE A 662 2.22 -3.62 -14.15
C PHE A 662 0.80 -3.88 -14.65
N ASN A 663 0.64 -4.35 -15.88
CA ASN A 663 -0.64 -4.84 -16.39
C ASN A 663 -1.16 -5.99 -15.53
N ALA A 664 -0.30 -6.95 -15.18
CA ALA A 664 -0.67 -8.06 -14.31
C ALA A 664 -1.13 -7.62 -12.92
N ALA A 665 -0.40 -6.68 -12.31
CA ALA A 665 -0.74 -6.15 -11.00
C ALA A 665 -2.07 -5.38 -11.00
N GLU A 666 -2.37 -4.66 -12.08
CA GLU A 666 -3.62 -3.90 -12.22
C GLU A 666 -4.81 -4.81 -12.53
N GLU A 667 -4.70 -5.66 -13.56
CA GLU A 667 -5.78 -6.53 -14.05
C GLU A 667 -6.16 -7.60 -13.02
N PHE A 668 -5.16 -8.16 -12.31
CA PHE A 668 -5.37 -9.27 -11.39
C PHE A 668 -5.31 -8.87 -9.91
N ASP A 669 -5.38 -7.57 -9.56
CA ASP A 669 -5.22 -7.05 -8.20
C ASP A 669 -6.11 -7.80 -7.18
N GLY A 670 -7.40 -8.00 -7.51
CA GLY A 670 -8.34 -8.70 -6.64
C GLY A 670 -7.89 -10.12 -6.30
N ARG A 671 -7.40 -10.88 -7.29
CA ARG A 671 -6.90 -12.26 -7.10
C ARG A 671 -5.59 -12.28 -6.33
N LEU A 672 -4.65 -11.41 -6.70
CA LEU A 672 -3.34 -11.31 -6.06
C LEU A 672 -3.45 -10.90 -4.58
N ARG A 673 -4.46 -10.09 -4.22
CA ARG A 673 -4.76 -9.78 -2.81
C ARG A 673 -5.25 -10.99 -2.03
N VAL A 674 -6.09 -11.83 -2.64
CA VAL A 674 -6.60 -13.05 -1.99
C VAL A 674 -5.46 -14.02 -1.71
N SER A 675 -4.54 -14.24 -2.66
CA SER A 675 -3.36 -15.09 -2.43
C SER A 675 -2.24 -14.41 -1.64
N ARG A 676 -2.42 -13.13 -1.28
CA ARG A 676 -1.41 -12.26 -0.66
C ARG A 676 -0.11 -12.12 -1.47
N ALA A 677 -0.11 -12.48 -2.76
CA ALA A 677 1.04 -12.41 -3.64
C ALA A 677 1.59 -10.97 -3.74
N ARG A 678 2.92 -10.86 -3.87
CA ARG A 678 3.65 -9.60 -4.02
C ARG A 678 4.62 -9.71 -5.19
N LEU A 679 4.17 -9.30 -6.37
CA LEU A 679 4.86 -9.57 -7.63
C LEU A 679 6.25 -8.96 -7.70
N ASN A 680 6.47 -7.80 -7.05
CA ASN A 680 7.74 -7.09 -7.06
C ASN A 680 8.57 -7.27 -5.78
N GLN A 681 8.25 -8.28 -4.95
CA GLN A 681 9.00 -8.50 -3.72
C GLN A 681 10.44 -8.95 -4.00
N ILE A 682 10.60 -9.88 -4.95
CA ILE A 682 11.87 -10.50 -5.31
C ILE A 682 12.22 -10.11 -6.74
N GLY A 683 13.36 -9.45 -6.94
CA GLY A 683 13.82 -8.98 -8.25
C GLY A 683 14.92 -9.86 -8.85
N PHE A 684 14.97 -9.93 -10.17
CA PHE A 684 16.04 -10.59 -10.91
C PHE A 684 16.32 -9.91 -12.25
N ALA A 685 17.60 -9.78 -12.61
CA ALA A 685 18.00 -9.39 -13.96
C ALA A 685 19.26 -10.12 -14.45
N TRP A 686 19.22 -10.59 -15.69
CA TRP A 686 20.40 -11.11 -16.40
C TRP A 686 20.91 -10.07 -17.39
N GLN A 687 22.14 -9.59 -17.18
CA GLN A 687 22.70 -8.45 -17.92
C GLN A 687 24.10 -8.76 -18.49
N ASN A 688 24.54 -7.93 -19.43
CA ASN A 688 25.91 -8.03 -19.99
C ASN A 688 26.99 -7.62 -18.97
N LYS A 689 26.64 -6.73 -18.04
CA LYS A 689 27.52 -6.23 -16.99
C LYS A 689 26.67 -5.94 -15.75
N LEU A 690 27.22 -6.20 -14.57
CA LEU A 690 26.56 -5.84 -13.31
C LEU A 690 26.38 -4.32 -13.19
N PRO A 691 25.35 -3.87 -12.47
CA PRO A 691 25.14 -2.46 -12.15
C PRO A 691 26.39 -1.83 -11.50
N THR A 692 26.78 -0.64 -11.97
CA THR A 692 27.93 0.11 -11.44
C THR A 692 27.54 1.05 -10.30
N SER A 693 26.28 1.49 -10.26
CA SER A 693 25.75 2.31 -9.18
C SER A 693 25.62 1.48 -7.90
N ARG A 694 26.03 2.06 -6.77
CA ARG A 694 25.91 1.49 -5.42
C ARG A 694 25.10 2.40 -4.51
N ASP A 695 24.04 2.99 -5.07
CA ASP A 695 23.25 4.06 -4.44
C ASP A 695 22.47 3.60 -3.18
N GLY A 696 22.64 2.36 -2.72
CA GLY A 696 22.10 1.85 -1.45
C GLY A 696 20.58 1.92 -1.40
N ALA A 697 19.90 1.82 -2.54
CA ALA A 697 18.46 1.92 -2.69
C ALA A 697 17.94 0.68 -3.42
N THR A 698 16.73 0.25 -3.07
CA THR A 698 16.07 -0.90 -3.71
C THR A 698 14.57 -0.66 -3.83
N TYR A 699 13.95 -1.31 -4.81
CA TYR A 699 12.50 -1.45 -4.96
C TYR A 699 12.05 -2.93 -4.86
N ASN A 700 12.94 -3.80 -4.36
CA ASN A 700 12.67 -5.20 -4.01
C ASN A 700 13.20 -5.46 -2.59
N ASP A 701 12.65 -6.44 -1.87
CA ASP A 701 13.23 -6.91 -0.60
C ASP A 701 14.59 -7.57 -0.86
N VAL A 702 14.66 -8.39 -1.90
CA VAL A 702 15.88 -9.04 -2.39
C VAL A 702 15.92 -8.96 -3.90
N ARG A 703 17.04 -8.51 -4.45
CA ARG A 703 17.30 -8.48 -5.88
C ARG A 703 18.60 -9.20 -6.20
N LEU A 704 18.60 -9.97 -7.28
CA LEU A 704 19.78 -10.63 -7.84
C LEU A 704 20.03 -10.13 -9.28
N ASP A 705 21.14 -9.43 -9.47
CA ASP A 705 21.65 -9.08 -10.81
C ASP A 705 22.81 -10.02 -11.15
N VAL A 706 22.83 -10.58 -12.37
CA VAL A 706 23.89 -11.48 -12.83
C VAL A 706 24.47 -11.05 -14.17
N ALA A 707 25.74 -11.35 -14.38
CA ALA A 707 26.43 -11.15 -15.65
C ALA A 707 27.40 -12.31 -15.93
N ALA A 708 27.32 -12.88 -17.12
CA ALA A 708 28.20 -13.97 -17.55
C ALA A 708 29.28 -13.46 -18.53
N LYS A 709 30.53 -13.88 -18.32
CA LYS A 709 31.65 -13.60 -19.24
C LYS A 709 32.57 -14.83 -19.35
N GLY A 710 32.60 -15.46 -20.51
CA GLY A 710 33.35 -16.71 -20.71
C GLY A 710 32.83 -17.82 -19.79
N LYS A 711 33.73 -18.51 -19.08
CA LYS A 711 33.38 -19.53 -18.06
C LYS A 711 33.27 -18.93 -16.65
N GLY A 712 32.66 -17.75 -16.52
CA GLY A 712 32.51 -17.07 -15.24
C GLY A 712 31.16 -16.37 -15.14
N LEU A 713 30.53 -16.51 -13.97
CA LEU A 713 29.29 -15.84 -13.58
C LEU A 713 29.61 -14.88 -12.44
N SER A 714 29.43 -13.59 -12.68
CA SER A 714 29.44 -12.58 -11.62
C SER A 714 28.01 -12.32 -11.19
N TYR A 715 27.79 -12.15 -9.89
CA TYR A 715 26.48 -11.85 -9.32
C TYR A 715 26.58 -10.70 -8.32
N GLN A 716 25.47 -10.00 -8.15
CA GLN A 716 25.27 -8.93 -7.19
C GLN A 716 23.91 -9.12 -6.52
N PHE A 717 23.91 -9.33 -5.21
CA PHE A 717 22.71 -9.28 -4.40
C PHE A 717 22.52 -7.88 -3.82
N THR A 718 21.28 -7.41 -3.83
CA THR A 718 20.85 -6.18 -3.17
C THR A 718 19.72 -6.53 -2.19
N PHE A 719 19.92 -6.25 -0.91
CA PHE A 719 19.00 -6.61 0.19
C PHE A 719 18.47 -5.37 0.91
N ASP A 720 17.16 -5.27 1.12
CA ASP A 720 16.60 -4.28 2.04
C ASP A 720 16.99 -4.62 3.49
N VAL A 721 17.78 -3.74 4.11
CA VAL A 721 18.36 -3.99 5.44
C VAL A 721 17.32 -3.96 6.57
N ALA A 722 16.14 -3.40 6.33
CA ALA A 722 15.03 -3.41 7.28
C ALA A 722 14.19 -4.69 7.19
N VAL A 723 14.42 -5.53 6.18
CA VAL A 723 13.62 -6.72 5.88
C VAL A 723 14.43 -8.01 5.97
N VAL A 724 15.71 -7.98 5.59
CA VAL A 724 16.57 -9.17 5.55
C VAL A 724 17.80 -8.94 6.42
N THR A 725 17.89 -9.68 7.52
CA THR A 725 19.00 -9.59 8.46
C THR A 725 20.32 -10.01 7.83
N GLU A 726 21.44 -9.54 8.36
CA GLU A 726 22.75 -9.93 7.85
C GLU A 726 22.98 -11.46 7.89
N VAL A 727 22.41 -12.15 8.87
CA VAL A 727 22.45 -13.62 8.97
C VAL A 727 21.66 -14.27 7.83
N GLU A 728 20.44 -13.82 7.55
CA GLU A 728 19.63 -14.30 6.43
C GLU A 728 20.31 -14.00 5.09
N GLN A 729 20.90 -12.81 4.91
CA GLN A 729 21.65 -12.45 3.70
C GLN A 729 22.80 -13.43 3.44
N GLN A 730 23.60 -13.74 4.46
CA GLN A 730 24.70 -14.70 4.35
C GLN A 730 24.17 -16.11 4.02
N ALA A 731 23.08 -16.53 4.65
CA ALA A 731 22.44 -17.82 4.40
C ALA A 731 21.93 -17.94 2.95
N ILE A 732 21.28 -16.89 2.42
CA ILE A 732 20.81 -16.84 1.03
C ILE A 732 21.99 -16.97 0.06
N ILE A 733 23.05 -16.19 0.25
CA ILE A 733 24.22 -16.22 -0.64
C ILE A 733 24.89 -17.59 -0.60
N ALA A 734 25.11 -18.15 0.60
CA ALA A 734 25.73 -19.47 0.75
C ALA A 734 24.90 -20.58 0.10
N ALA A 735 23.58 -20.57 0.30
CA ALA A 735 22.67 -21.54 -0.30
C ALA A 735 22.60 -21.41 -1.83
N PHE A 736 22.64 -20.19 -2.36
CA PHE A 736 22.67 -19.92 -3.80
C PHE A 736 23.96 -20.45 -4.44
N VAL A 737 25.11 -20.15 -3.83
CA VAL A 737 26.41 -20.64 -4.31
C VAL A 737 26.49 -22.16 -4.28
N ALA A 738 26.10 -22.79 -3.17
CA ALA A 738 26.11 -24.23 -3.01
C ALA A 738 25.26 -24.94 -4.09
N GLN A 739 24.06 -24.42 -4.36
CA GLN A 739 23.18 -24.98 -5.39
C GLN A 739 23.77 -24.88 -6.80
N LEU A 740 24.47 -23.79 -7.13
CA LEU A 740 25.16 -23.64 -8.42
C LEU A 740 26.39 -24.56 -8.52
N GLU A 741 27.16 -24.71 -7.44
CA GLU A 741 28.29 -25.65 -7.39
C GLU A 741 27.83 -27.10 -7.58
N ASP A 742 26.71 -27.48 -6.97
CA ASP A 742 26.09 -28.79 -7.17
C ASP A 742 25.65 -29.02 -8.63
N ILE A 743 25.23 -27.98 -9.35
CA ILE A 743 24.91 -28.07 -10.79
C ILE A 743 26.18 -28.38 -11.60
N LEU A 744 27.31 -27.77 -11.26
CA LEU A 744 28.60 -28.06 -11.91
C LEU A 744 29.14 -29.46 -11.60
N ALA A 745 28.84 -29.97 -10.40
CA ALA A 745 29.29 -31.28 -9.94
C ALA A 745 28.41 -32.44 -10.46
N SER A 746 27.20 -32.15 -10.92
CA SER A 746 26.29 -33.15 -11.51
C SER A 746 26.82 -33.58 -12.89
N PRO A 747 26.83 -34.89 -13.23
CA PRO A 747 27.31 -35.36 -14.53
C PRO A 747 26.58 -34.61 -15.65
N SER A 748 27.35 -34.02 -16.56
CA SER A 748 26.85 -33.03 -17.52
C SER A 748 25.66 -33.56 -18.32
N SER A 749 24.71 -32.67 -18.63
CA SER A 749 23.56 -32.94 -19.51
C SER A 749 23.94 -33.58 -20.86
N ALA A 750 25.20 -33.55 -21.28
CA ALA A 750 25.66 -34.23 -22.49
C ALA A 750 25.52 -35.77 -22.45
N GLU A 751 25.59 -36.42 -21.28
CA GLU A 751 25.31 -37.86 -21.17
C GLU A 751 23.80 -38.15 -21.14
N VAL A 752 22.98 -37.24 -20.61
CA VAL A 752 21.52 -37.37 -20.57
C VAL A 752 20.90 -37.05 -21.93
N ASP A 753 21.40 -36.05 -22.66
CA ASP A 753 20.96 -35.71 -24.02
C ASP A 753 21.24 -36.86 -25.00
N ALA A 754 22.32 -37.63 -24.79
CA ALA A 754 22.62 -38.84 -25.57
C ALA A 754 21.72 -40.05 -25.20
N VAL A 755 21.16 -40.07 -23.99
CA VAL A 755 20.23 -41.09 -23.52
C VAL A 755 18.78 -40.76 -23.90
N VAL A 756 18.41 -39.47 -23.96
CA VAL A 756 17.09 -38.99 -24.39
C VAL A 756 16.94 -38.95 -25.92
N ALA A 757 18.05 -38.90 -26.67
CA ALA A 757 18.06 -39.06 -28.13
C ALA A 757 17.98 -40.54 -28.59
N ARG A 758 18.06 -41.52 -27.68
CA ARG A 758 17.81 -42.94 -27.90
C ARG A 758 16.38 -43.30 -27.48
#